data_AF-A0A2A7FNK7-F1
#
_entry.id   AF-A0A2A7FNK7-F1
#
_cell.length_a   1.000
_cell.length_b   1.000
_cell.length_c   1.000
_cell.angle_alpha   90.00
_cell.angle_beta   90.00
_cell.angle_gamma   90.00
#
_symmetry.space_group_name_H-M   'P 1'
#
loop_
_entity.id
_entity.type
_entity.pdbx_description
1 polymer ?
#
loop_
_entity_poly.entity_id
_entity_poly.type
_entity_poly.pdbx_seq_one_letter_code
_entity_poly.pdbx_strand_id
1 'polypeptide(L)'
;MNTTQFDGLYTNEDSLKDGYPQFEQAVNNRFDSIINGGNNKLFTTNATNIYETYLSNLPVNAQQHYQCRACQSFFNKYGGLVTIDENGAVQSVLWDETAVPTFFAKAVKAVKRLVLNSKVVGVFLSDVKTLGQPKTGEWTHIHAKLPTSMVYRDRVLTAGQKMAEKVQDFQMLTNALLGYSLETVEQALALINSETMYRSDRVSGIAQWFKEVIVKRDSLMTAEQKRNFLWLAVATAPTGFTHIKSSMIGTLLDDIQEGLSASLVSARFAEKMNPANFMRSQSAPSTNAIYEAEKLVAKLGIETALQRRYATLEEIPNCLWKPKANATVNRLMGEQSRGGVFGHLTPKSNATTGVMSLPTSVMTWEKFQRTVMPTSDKIEVLVDNPNRLMAMVTAVDENAENILQWDNTFSWYYHGGIDAEMKRRVEEAGGRYEDNEIRCSLLWEGLTDLDLHCITPTGEHINYSHKRGRCGGYLDLDMNGLDKSSSTPVENMRWSTAPQGRYRFYVNNFSERVNGYKGTPFKVELEINGQIYNYEGEALPEKRDVTVFEFDYIRGQQPVIRSNSQGSSNNAWSVDTGKFVKVNGITASPNLWGKAPVISAGVHVFFLLDGAQDLSEGKGRGFFNETLKSDLRQIRKTLELFTANTPIEDADEATACGVGYSKDNEWNLTVKVTTGNSSRIIKIDRWD
;
A
#
# COMPACT_ATOMS: atom_id res chain seq x y z
N MET A 1 75.25 -29.97 -8.63
CA MET A 1 75.99 -28.85 -8.03
C MET A 1 75.59 -27.61 -8.80
N ASN A 2 74.83 -26.63 -8.32
CA ASN A 2 74.59 -26.13 -6.97
C ASN A 2 73.09 -26.12 -6.63
N THR A 3 72.72 -26.81 -5.56
CA THR A 3 71.48 -26.58 -4.82
C THR A 3 71.75 -25.40 -3.90
N THR A 4 71.40 -24.19 -4.34
CA THR A 4 71.38 -23.03 -3.45
C THR A 4 70.21 -23.22 -2.49
N GLN A 5 70.51 -23.68 -1.27
CA GLN A 5 69.65 -23.53 -0.10
C GLN A 5 69.28 -22.05 0.03
N PHE A 6 68.02 -21.71 -0.26
CA PHE A 6 67.43 -20.44 0.18
C PHE A 6 66.99 -20.63 1.64
N ASP A 7 67.95 -20.48 2.56
CA ASP A 7 67.71 -20.41 4.02
C ASP A 7 67.45 -18.95 4.50
N GLY A 8 67.09 -18.05 3.59
CA GLY A 8 66.76 -16.67 3.92
C GLY A 8 65.28 -16.51 4.27
N LEU A 9 64.98 -16.11 5.51
CA LEU A 9 63.67 -15.57 5.86
C LEU A 9 63.34 -14.40 4.92
N TYR A 10 62.21 -14.46 4.20
CA TYR A 10 61.75 -13.37 3.34
C TYR A 10 61.65 -12.07 4.14
N THR A 11 62.25 -10.98 3.64
CA THR A 11 62.35 -9.70 4.36
C THR A 11 61.52 -8.59 3.69
N ASN A 12 61.35 -7.46 4.40
CA ASN A 12 60.75 -6.25 3.83
C ASN A 12 61.56 -5.71 2.63
N GLU A 13 62.88 -5.92 2.60
CA GLU A 13 63.71 -5.52 1.45
C GLU A 13 63.40 -6.37 0.21
N ASP A 14 63.15 -7.67 0.39
CA ASP A 14 62.78 -8.57 -0.71
C ASP A 14 61.39 -8.20 -1.25
N SER A 15 60.46 -7.81 -0.36
CA SER A 15 59.15 -7.27 -0.74
C SER A 15 59.23 -6.00 -1.58
N LEU A 16 60.16 -5.09 -1.25
CA LEU A 16 60.41 -3.88 -2.02
C LEU A 16 61.04 -4.20 -3.39
N LYS A 17 61.96 -5.16 -3.46
CA LYS A 17 62.59 -5.60 -4.72
C LYS A 17 61.59 -6.25 -5.67
N ASP A 18 60.65 -7.03 -5.15
CA ASP A 18 59.56 -7.62 -5.93
C ASP A 18 58.53 -6.57 -6.40
N GLY A 19 58.52 -5.39 -5.76
CA GLY A 19 57.56 -4.32 -6.04
C GLY A 19 56.19 -4.53 -5.38
N TYR A 20 56.12 -5.28 -4.28
CA TYR A 20 54.84 -5.62 -3.65
C TYR A 20 54.01 -4.41 -3.19
N PRO A 21 54.60 -3.34 -2.60
CA PRO A 21 53.82 -2.16 -2.25
C PRO A 21 53.19 -1.46 -3.47
N GLN A 22 53.88 -1.45 -4.61
CA GLN A 22 53.35 -0.92 -5.87
C GLN A 22 52.23 -1.81 -6.42
N PHE A 23 52.33 -3.13 -6.25
CA PHE A 23 51.25 -4.06 -6.57
C PHE A 23 50.00 -3.81 -5.71
N GLU A 24 50.16 -3.67 -4.39
CA GLU A 24 49.06 -3.34 -3.47
C GLU A 24 48.40 -2.00 -3.83
N GLN A 25 49.20 -0.99 -4.15
CA GLN A 25 48.71 0.32 -4.57
C GLN A 25 47.98 0.25 -5.92
N ALA A 26 48.49 -0.51 -6.89
CA ALA A 26 47.85 -0.68 -8.19
C ALA A 26 46.46 -1.34 -8.07
N VAL A 27 46.33 -2.34 -7.20
CA VAL A 27 45.02 -2.98 -6.92
C VAL A 27 44.04 -1.99 -6.30
N ASN A 28 44.48 -1.21 -5.30
CA ASN A 28 43.64 -0.18 -4.68
C ASN A 28 43.23 0.90 -5.68
N ASN A 29 44.17 1.44 -6.45
CA ASN A 29 43.89 2.46 -7.47
C ASN A 29 42.91 1.96 -8.53
N ARG A 30 43.06 0.69 -8.96
CA ARG A 30 42.14 0.06 -9.92
C ARG A 30 40.75 -0.06 -9.32
N PHE A 31 40.65 -0.58 -8.10
CA PHE A 31 39.38 -0.70 -7.39
C PHE A 31 38.69 0.66 -7.31
N ASP A 32 39.37 1.64 -6.72
CA ASP A 32 38.86 3.02 -6.56
C ASP A 32 38.45 3.63 -7.90
N SER A 33 39.22 3.43 -8.99
CA SER A 33 38.88 3.97 -10.32
C SER A 33 37.54 3.46 -10.87
N ILE A 34 37.14 2.24 -10.51
CA ILE A 34 35.88 1.64 -10.99
C ILE A 34 34.72 2.01 -10.08
N ILE A 35 34.94 2.02 -8.78
CA ILE A 35 33.86 2.20 -7.79
C ILE A 35 33.68 3.65 -7.32
N ASN A 36 34.61 4.57 -7.66
CA ASN A 36 34.50 5.97 -7.31
C ASN A 36 33.20 6.59 -7.87
N GLY A 37 32.45 7.25 -6.99
CA GLY A 37 31.11 7.77 -7.26
C GLY A 37 29.97 6.86 -6.80
N GLY A 38 30.23 5.59 -6.44
CA GLY A 38 29.22 4.67 -5.87
C GLY A 38 28.15 4.15 -6.84
N ASN A 39 28.28 4.48 -8.13
CA ASN A 39 27.30 4.12 -9.15
C ASN A 39 27.44 2.67 -9.63
N ASN A 40 28.66 2.14 -9.66
CA ASN A 40 28.93 0.79 -10.13
C ASN A 40 28.67 -0.26 -9.04
N LYS A 41 27.86 -1.27 -9.37
CA LYS A 41 27.54 -2.39 -8.49
C LYS A 41 28.61 -3.47 -8.58
N LEU A 42 28.85 -4.17 -7.47
CA LEU A 42 29.81 -5.27 -7.40
C LEU A 42 29.09 -6.61 -7.51
N PHE A 43 29.75 -7.57 -8.14
CA PHE A 43 29.22 -8.91 -8.36
C PHE A 43 30.29 -9.97 -8.08
N THR A 44 29.85 -11.13 -7.60
CA THR A 44 30.71 -12.30 -7.39
C THR A 44 30.66 -13.23 -8.59
N THR A 45 31.80 -13.80 -8.97
CA THR A 45 31.89 -14.89 -9.94
C THR A 45 32.03 -16.25 -9.25
N ASN A 46 31.80 -17.35 -9.98
CA ASN A 46 32.08 -18.71 -9.52
C ASN A 46 33.55 -19.14 -9.76
N ALA A 47 34.46 -18.18 -9.91
CA ALA A 47 35.89 -18.46 -10.04
C ALA A 47 36.39 -19.18 -8.77
N THR A 48 37.03 -20.32 -8.95
CA THR A 48 37.64 -21.11 -7.87
C THR A 48 39.16 -21.17 -8.07
N ASN A 49 39.89 -21.52 -7.02
CA ASN A 49 41.36 -21.65 -7.07
C ASN A 49 42.08 -20.36 -7.52
N ILE A 50 41.54 -19.20 -7.17
CA ILE A 50 42.05 -17.89 -7.61
C ILE A 50 43.45 -17.66 -7.04
N TYR A 51 43.64 -17.99 -5.76
CA TYR A 51 44.93 -17.82 -5.09
C TYR A 51 45.99 -18.80 -5.60
N GLU A 52 45.62 -20.04 -5.88
CA GLU A 52 46.50 -21.06 -6.45
C GLU A 52 46.92 -20.67 -7.88
N THR A 53 46.00 -20.07 -8.65
CA THR A 53 46.30 -19.53 -9.98
C THR A 53 47.28 -18.35 -9.89
N TYR A 54 47.11 -17.47 -8.92
CA TYR A 54 48.07 -16.40 -8.63
C TYR A 54 49.45 -16.99 -8.29
N LEU A 55 49.51 -17.89 -7.31
CA LEU A 55 50.74 -18.46 -6.78
C LEU A 55 51.53 -19.24 -7.84
N SER A 56 50.88 -20.11 -8.60
CA SER A 56 51.51 -20.93 -9.65
C SER A 56 52.06 -20.13 -10.83
N ASN A 57 51.63 -18.86 -10.98
CA ASN A 57 52.09 -17.97 -12.05
C ASN A 57 53.12 -16.93 -11.59
N LEU A 58 53.51 -16.94 -10.31
CA LEU A 58 54.68 -16.22 -9.81
C LEU A 58 55.99 -16.94 -10.17
N PRO A 59 57.14 -16.24 -10.18
CA PRO A 59 58.45 -16.87 -10.32
C PRO A 59 58.63 -18.02 -9.32
N VAL A 60 59.14 -19.17 -9.78
CA VAL A 60 59.19 -20.43 -9.01
C VAL A 60 59.87 -20.27 -7.65
N ASN A 61 60.96 -19.49 -7.62
CA ASN A 61 61.72 -19.18 -6.41
C ASN A 61 60.98 -18.27 -5.41
N ALA A 62 59.93 -17.57 -5.82
CA ALA A 62 59.16 -16.68 -4.96
C ALA A 62 57.86 -17.31 -4.42
N GLN A 63 57.39 -18.42 -5.00
CA GLN A 63 56.09 -19.01 -4.62
C GLN A 63 56.01 -19.38 -3.13
N GLN A 64 57.12 -19.81 -2.52
CA GLN A 64 57.15 -20.14 -1.10
C GLN A 64 56.97 -18.89 -0.21
N HIS A 65 57.41 -17.72 -0.67
CA HIS A 65 57.34 -16.46 0.08
C HIS A 65 55.93 -15.86 0.11
N TYR A 66 55.13 -16.11 -0.93
CA TYR A 66 53.80 -15.53 -1.08
C TYR A 66 52.67 -16.38 -0.48
N GLN A 67 52.95 -17.35 0.40
CA GLN A 67 51.99 -18.24 1.07
C GLN A 67 51.25 -17.61 2.28
N CYS A 68 50.95 -16.32 2.22
CA CYS A 68 50.30 -15.59 3.31
C CYS A 68 48.81 -15.92 3.43
N ARG A 69 48.36 -16.34 4.62
CA ARG A 69 46.94 -16.63 4.92
C ARG A 69 46.02 -15.42 4.76
N ALA A 70 46.48 -14.21 5.12
CA ALA A 70 45.69 -12.99 4.96
C ALA A 70 45.43 -12.69 3.47
N CYS A 71 46.46 -12.78 2.64
CA CYS A 71 46.34 -12.66 1.18
C CYS A 71 45.45 -13.77 0.61
N GLN A 72 45.67 -15.04 0.98
CA GLN A 72 44.82 -16.15 0.54
C GLN A 72 43.34 -15.91 0.86
N SER A 73 43.02 -15.45 2.07
CA SER A 73 41.64 -15.09 2.43
C SER A 73 41.09 -13.94 1.58
N PHE A 74 41.91 -12.95 1.21
CA PHE A 74 41.47 -11.87 0.32
C PHE A 74 41.16 -12.39 -1.08
N PHE A 75 42.07 -13.17 -1.68
CA PHE A 75 41.85 -13.76 -3.01
C PHE A 75 40.61 -14.64 -3.05
N ASN A 76 40.38 -15.47 -2.04
CA ASN A 76 39.25 -16.39 -2.01
C ASN A 76 37.90 -15.68 -1.82
N LYS A 77 37.86 -14.59 -1.05
CA LYS A 77 36.61 -13.85 -0.77
C LYS A 77 36.30 -12.78 -1.81
N TYR A 78 37.33 -12.07 -2.29
CA TYR A 78 37.17 -10.85 -3.08
C TYR A 78 37.86 -10.91 -4.44
N GLY A 79 38.77 -11.87 -4.65
CA GLY A 79 39.51 -11.98 -5.91
C GLY A 79 38.64 -12.25 -7.14
N GLY A 80 37.44 -12.81 -6.94
CA GLY A 80 36.46 -13.06 -8.01
C GLY A 80 35.50 -11.90 -8.29
N LEU A 81 35.71 -10.71 -7.69
CA LEU A 81 34.80 -9.58 -7.84
C LEU A 81 34.92 -8.92 -9.22
N VAL A 82 33.77 -8.56 -9.75
CA VAL A 82 33.62 -7.88 -11.05
C VAL A 82 32.56 -6.78 -10.99
N THR A 83 32.59 -5.87 -11.97
CA THR A 83 31.50 -4.96 -12.29
C THR A 83 30.90 -5.32 -13.64
N ILE A 84 29.65 -4.92 -13.88
CA ILE A 84 28.91 -5.16 -15.13
C ILE A 84 28.46 -3.82 -15.68
N ASP A 85 28.69 -3.57 -16.96
CA ASP A 85 28.17 -2.39 -17.65
C ASP A 85 26.75 -2.60 -18.22
N GLU A 86 26.18 -1.56 -18.81
CA GLU A 86 24.84 -1.59 -19.40
C GLU A 86 24.66 -2.58 -20.56
N ASN A 87 25.76 -3.05 -21.16
CA ASN A 87 25.75 -4.01 -22.27
C ASN A 87 26.06 -5.43 -21.80
N GLY A 88 26.10 -5.64 -20.47
CA GLY A 88 26.39 -6.94 -19.86
C GLY A 88 27.86 -7.35 -19.97
N ALA A 89 28.76 -6.43 -20.33
CA ALA A 89 30.18 -6.70 -20.36
C ALA A 89 30.77 -6.65 -18.94
N VAL A 90 31.64 -7.60 -18.66
CA VAL A 90 32.21 -7.80 -17.32
C VAL A 90 33.61 -7.22 -17.29
N GLN A 91 33.92 -6.50 -16.22
CA GLN A 91 35.27 -6.02 -15.94
C GLN A 91 35.72 -6.44 -14.54
N SER A 92 36.97 -6.87 -14.43
CA SER A 92 37.62 -7.15 -13.15
C SER A 92 37.83 -5.84 -12.38
N VAL A 93 37.44 -5.84 -11.10
CA VAL A 93 37.59 -4.67 -10.22
C VAL A 93 38.93 -4.58 -9.51
N LEU A 94 39.71 -5.66 -9.53
CA LEU A 94 40.99 -5.74 -8.81
C LEU A 94 42.19 -5.89 -9.75
N TRP A 95 42.01 -6.62 -10.86
CA TRP A 95 43.13 -7.13 -11.64
C TRP A 95 43.33 -6.37 -12.95
N ASP A 96 44.47 -5.69 -13.06
CA ASP A 96 44.98 -5.05 -14.28
C ASP A 96 46.48 -5.37 -14.44
N GLU A 97 46.81 -6.19 -15.44
CA GLU A 97 48.17 -6.64 -15.69
C GLU A 97 49.10 -5.52 -16.19
N THR A 98 48.54 -4.40 -16.66
CA THR A 98 49.32 -3.27 -17.21
C THR A 98 49.72 -2.25 -16.14
N ALA A 99 49.03 -2.24 -15.01
CA ALA A 99 49.24 -1.31 -13.91
C ALA A 99 50.11 -1.86 -12.77
N VAL A 100 50.50 -3.14 -12.85
CA VAL A 100 51.26 -3.84 -11.80
C VAL A 100 52.73 -4.02 -12.19
N PRO A 101 53.65 -4.19 -11.22
CA PRO A 101 55.06 -4.49 -11.51
C PRO A 101 55.21 -5.74 -12.39
N THR A 102 56.24 -5.76 -13.23
CA THR A 102 56.53 -6.86 -14.17
C THR A 102 56.61 -8.22 -13.48
N PHE A 103 57.07 -8.25 -12.22
CA PHE A 103 57.11 -9.43 -11.37
C PHE A 103 55.73 -10.11 -11.20
N PHE A 104 54.67 -9.32 -11.01
CA PHE A 104 53.30 -9.82 -10.78
C PHE A 104 52.46 -9.90 -12.06
N ALA A 105 52.85 -9.22 -13.14
CA ALA A 105 52.04 -9.06 -14.35
C ALA A 105 51.54 -10.40 -14.92
N LYS A 106 52.38 -11.45 -14.95
CA LYS A 106 51.97 -12.79 -15.42
C LYS A 106 50.89 -13.42 -14.53
N ALA A 107 51.05 -13.35 -13.21
CA ALA A 107 50.09 -13.88 -12.25
C ALA A 107 48.76 -13.11 -12.30
N VAL A 108 48.82 -11.77 -12.34
CA VAL A 108 47.64 -10.91 -12.43
C VAL A 108 46.89 -11.16 -13.73
N LYS A 109 47.59 -11.33 -14.86
CA LYS A 109 46.96 -11.68 -16.15
C LYS A 109 46.25 -13.03 -16.09
N ALA A 110 46.86 -14.04 -15.46
CA ALA A 110 46.26 -15.36 -15.29
C ALA A 110 44.98 -15.30 -14.43
N VAL A 111 45.05 -14.58 -13.30
CA VAL A 111 43.91 -14.37 -12.41
C VAL A 111 42.80 -13.58 -13.11
N LYS A 112 43.12 -12.47 -13.78
CA LYS A 112 42.16 -11.68 -14.55
C LYS A 112 41.43 -12.53 -15.58
N ARG A 113 42.16 -13.37 -16.33
CA ARG A 113 41.58 -14.29 -17.31
C ARG A 113 40.67 -15.32 -16.66
N LEU A 114 41.06 -15.90 -15.53
CA LEU A 114 40.24 -16.86 -14.78
C LEU A 114 38.91 -16.21 -14.34
N VAL A 115 38.97 -15.01 -13.77
CA VAL A 115 37.80 -14.27 -13.29
C VAL A 115 36.87 -13.89 -14.44
N LEU A 116 37.40 -13.33 -15.53
CA LEU A 116 36.60 -12.90 -16.68
C LEU A 116 36.01 -14.05 -17.48
N ASN A 117 36.58 -15.26 -17.40
CA ASN A 117 36.01 -16.46 -18.01
C ASN A 117 35.05 -17.22 -17.07
N SER A 118 34.85 -16.71 -15.85
CA SER A 118 33.96 -17.31 -14.86
C SER A 118 32.58 -16.65 -14.89
N LYS A 119 31.56 -17.42 -14.52
CA LYS A 119 30.17 -16.98 -14.52
C LYS A 119 29.91 -16.07 -13.33
N VAL A 120 29.26 -14.92 -13.57
CA VAL A 120 28.68 -14.11 -12.48
C VAL A 120 27.57 -14.90 -11.79
N VAL A 121 27.58 -15.00 -10.46
CA VAL A 121 26.62 -15.81 -9.68
C VAL A 121 25.88 -15.06 -8.59
N GLY A 122 26.19 -13.78 -8.36
CA GLY A 122 25.52 -13.01 -7.32
C GLY A 122 25.93 -11.56 -7.28
N VAL A 123 25.09 -10.75 -6.63
CA VAL A 123 25.42 -9.38 -6.22
C VAL A 123 26.31 -9.46 -4.98
N PHE A 124 27.36 -8.65 -4.92
CA PHE A 124 28.23 -8.55 -3.76
C PHE A 124 27.86 -7.33 -2.90
N LEU A 125 27.65 -7.58 -1.60
CA LEU A 125 27.41 -6.57 -0.57
C LEU A 125 28.32 -6.85 0.62
N SER A 126 28.78 -5.79 1.28
CA SER A 126 29.63 -5.88 2.48
C SER A 126 29.20 -4.85 3.50
N ASP A 127 29.08 -5.28 4.75
CA ASP A 127 28.84 -4.44 5.92
C ASP A 127 30.13 -3.85 6.51
N VAL A 128 31.29 -4.37 6.11
CA VAL A 128 32.61 -3.82 6.45
C VAL A 128 33.15 -2.92 5.36
N LYS A 129 33.77 -1.80 5.78
CA LYS A 129 34.40 -0.83 4.87
C LYS A 129 35.69 -1.35 4.24
N THR A 130 36.46 -2.13 4.98
CA THR A 130 37.76 -2.65 4.52
C THR A 130 37.61 -4.11 4.16
N LEU A 131 37.85 -4.43 2.89
CA LEU A 131 37.85 -5.79 2.37
C LEU A 131 39.25 -6.37 2.51
N GLY A 132 39.39 -7.42 3.33
CA GLY A 132 40.68 -8.03 3.67
C GLY A 132 41.29 -7.45 4.95
N GLN A 133 42.54 -7.82 5.20
CA GLN A 133 43.29 -7.42 6.39
C GLN A 133 44.53 -6.65 5.95
N PRO A 134 44.54 -5.30 5.98
CA PRO A 134 45.62 -4.50 5.41
C PRO A 134 47.02 -4.75 6.01
N LYS A 135 47.08 -5.17 7.29
CA LYS A 135 48.34 -5.31 8.02
C LYS A 135 48.30 -6.44 9.04
N THR A 136 49.40 -7.17 9.18
CA THR A 136 49.65 -8.14 10.27
C THR A 136 51.06 -7.93 10.81
N GLY A 137 51.18 -7.42 12.04
CA GLY A 137 52.49 -7.01 12.57
C GLY A 137 53.10 -5.91 11.70
N GLU A 138 54.27 -6.13 11.13
CA GLU A 138 54.94 -5.19 10.22
C GLU A 138 54.56 -5.37 8.74
N TRP A 139 53.95 -6.51 8.38
CA TRP A 139 53.65 -6.88 7.01
C TRP A 139 52.37 -6.23 6.50
N THR A 140 52.40 -5.65 5.30
CA THR A 140 51.21 -5.20 4.59
C THR A 140 50.64 -6.32 3.72
N HIS A 141 49.34 -6.24 3.43
CA HIS A 141 48.65 -7.22 2.61
C HIS A 141 47.67 -6.55 1.66
N ILE A 142 47.43 -7.24 0.54
CA ILE A 142 46.39 -6.89 -0.41
C ILE A 142 45.03 -6.71 0.28
N HIS A 143 44.42 -5.57 0.02
CA HIS A 143 43.13 -5.17 0.57
C HIS A 143 42.45 -4.18 -0.39
N ALA A 144 41.17 -3.89 -0.15
CA ALA A 144 40.44 -2.85 -0.87
C ALA A 144 39.52 -2.10 0.11
N LYS A 145 39.17 -0.84 -0.19
CA LYS A 145 38.30 -0.01 0.65
C LYS A 145 37.03 0.38 -0.09
N LEU A 146 35.88 0.08 0.51
CA LEU A 146 34.60 0.51 -0.01
C LEU A 146 34.33 1.99 0.32
N PRO A 147 33.73 2.76 -0.59
CA PRO A 147 33.15 4.06 -0.31
C PRO A 147 32.06 3.91 0.73
N THR A 148 31.88 4.93 1.58
CA THR A 148 30.87 4.90 2.65
C THR A 148 29.45 4.63 2.11
N SER A 149 29.14 5.08 0.89
CA SER A 149 27.85 4.85 0.21
C SER A 149 27.62 3.41 -0.24
N MET A 150 28.66 2.59 -0.35
CA MET A 150 28.57 1.18 -0.76
C MET A 150 28.63 0.21 0.42
N VAL A 151 28.91 0.70 1.64
CA VAL A 151 28.85 -0.12 2.85
C VAL A 151 27.39 -0.42 3.15
N TYR A 152 27.02 -1.69 3.09
CA TYR A 152 25.67 -2.13 3.35
C TYR A 152 25.31 -1.89 4.82
N ARG A 153 24.19 -1.17 5.04
CA ARG A 153 23.65 -0.87 6.36
C ARG A 153 22.15 -1.13 6.32
N ASP A 154 21.71 -2.10 7.09
CA ASP A 154 20.31 -2.48 7.21
C ASP A 154 20.05 -2.92 8.65
N ARG A 155 18.93 -2.47 9.23
CA ARG A 155 18.57 -2.78 10.62
C ARG A 155 18.03 -4.20 10.75
N VAL A 156 17.55 -4.81 9.68
CA VAL A 156 16.85 -6.09 9.67
C VAL A 156 17.78 -7.20 9.17
N LEU A 157 18.34 -7.06 7.98
CA LEU A 157 19.09 -8.10 7.28
C LEU A 157 20.61 -7.89 7.35
N THR A 158 21.36 -8.98 7.43
CA THR A 158 22.81 -8.96 7.22
C THR A 158 23.15 -8.87 5.73
N ALA A 159 24.36 -8.41 5.40
CA ALA A 159 24.83 -8.37 4.00
C ALA A 159 24.72 -9.75 3.32
N GLY A 160 25.06 -10.83 4.04
CA GLY A 160 24.91 -12.21 3.55
C GLY A 160 23.47 -12.60 3.24
N GLN A 161 22.53 -12.29 4.13
CA GLN A 161 21.10 -12.55 3.89
C GLN A 161 20.57 -11.74 2.69
N LYS A 162 20.99 -10.47 2.56
CA LYS A 162 20.57 -9.64 1.42
C LYS A 162 21.14 -10.14 0.09
N MET A 163 22.39 -10.63 0.08
CA MET A 163 22.95 -11.28 -1.11
C MET A 163 22.17 -12.56 -1.48
N ALA A 164 21.72 -13.35 -0.50
CA ALA A 164 20.88 -14.52 -0.75
C ALA A 164 19.50 -14.15 -1.31
N GLU A 165 18.87 -13.08 -0.80
CA GLU A 165 17.64 -12.50 -1.37
C GLU A 165 17.85 -12.09 -2.84
N LYS A 166 18.99 -11.47 -3.17
CA LYS A 166 19.33 -11.10 -4.56
C LYS A 166 19.49 -12.30 -5.49
N VAL A 167 19.90 -13.46 -4.97
CA VAL A 167 19.91 -14.71 -5.76
C VAL A 167 18.49 -15.18 -6.06
N GLN A 168 17.58 -15.08 -5.09
CA GLN A 168 16.16 -15.40 -5.29
C GLN A 168 15.50 -14.42 -6.27
N ASP A 169 15.77 -13.12 -6.15
CA ASP A 169 15.32 -12.08 -7.09
C ASP A 169 15.69 -12.42 -8.54
N PHE A 170 16.94 -12.87 -8.76
CA PHE A 170 17.41 -13.28 -10.08
C PHE A 170 16.63 -14.47 -10.63
N GLN A 171 16.33 -15.46 -9.79
CA GLN A 171 15.53 -16.63 -10.19
C GLN A 171 14.10 -16.23 -10.53
N MET A 172 13.46 -15.39 -9.71
CA MET A 172 12.11 -14.89 -9.94
C MET A 172 12.00 -14.09 -11.24
N LEU A 173 12.94 -13.16 -11.48
CA LEU A 173 12.98 -12.37 -12.71
C LEU A 173 13.19 -13.26 -13.94
N THR A 174 14.12 -14.22 -13.87
CA THR A 174 14.36 -15.18 -14.95
C THR A 174 13.10 -15.99 -15.26
N ASN A 175 12.39 -16.45 -14.23
CA ASN A 175 11.14 -17.20 -14.39
C ASN A 175 9.99 -16.36 -14.98
N ALA A 176 9.94 -15.06 -14.66
CA ALA A 176 8.98 -14.14 -15.26
C ALA A 176 9.30 -13.91 -16.74
N LEU A 177 10.57 -13.71 -17.07
CA LEU A 177 11.10 -13.51 -18.42
C LEU A 177 10.93 -14.72 -19.37
N LEU A 178 10.77 -15.91 -18.81
CA LEU A 178 10.40 -17.13 -19.56
C LEU A 178 8.90 -17.29 -19.72
N GLY A 179 8.11 -16.69 -18.81
CA GLY A 179 6.67 -16.89 -18.73
C GLY A 179 5.84 -15.87 -19.49
N TYR A 180 6.37 -14.67 -19.73
CA TYR A 180 5.64 -13.55 -20.34
C TYR A 180 6.35 -13.01 -21.57
N SER A 181 5.58 -12.74 -22.62
CA SER A 181 6.08 -12.14 -23.86
C SER A 181 6.09 -10.60 -23.78
N LEU A 182 6.88 -9.95 -24.66
CA LEU A 182 6.86 -8.49 -24.79
C LEU A 182 5.46 -7.98 -25.15
N GLU A 183 4.77 -8.68 -26.05
CA GLU A 183 3.41 -8.33 -26.49
C GLU A 183 2.42 -8.32 -25.33
N THR A 184 2.45 -9.35 -24.47
CA THR A 184 1.62 -9.43 -23.26
C THR A 184 1.84 -8.22 -22.34
N VAL A 185 3.10 -7.83 -22.14
CA VAL A 185 3.45 -6.67 -21.30
C VAL A 185 3.00 -5.35 -21.94
N GLU A 186 3.09 -5.23 -23.27
CA GLU A 186 2.62 -4.04 -23.99
C GLU A 186 1.09 -3.91 -23.97
N GLN A 187 0.36 -5.02 -24.09
CA GLN A 187 -1.09 -5.04 -23.90
C GLN A 187 -1.49 -4.66 -22.47
N ALA A 188 -0.74 -5.14 -21.47
CA ALA A 188 -0.96 -4.75 -20.07
C ALA A 188 -0.75 -3.24 -19.87
N LEU A 189 0.33 -2.68 -20.43
CA LEU A 189 0.60 -1.24 -20.37
C LEU A 189 -0.47 -0.43 -21.11
N ALA A 190 -0.98 -0.91 -22.25
CA ALA A 190 -2.07 -0.25 -22.97
C ALA A 190 -3.35 -0.19 -22.12
N LEU A 191 -3.68 -1.28 -21.42
CA LEU A 191 -4.83 -1.35 -20.51
C LEU A 191 -4.64 -0.52 -19.23
N ILE A 192 -3.41 -0.45 -18.71
CA ILE A 192 -3.06 0.41 -17.56
C ILE A 192 -3.23 1.88 -17.93
N ASN A 193 -2.78 2.26 -19.13
CA ASN A 193 -2.79 3.64 -19.63
C ASN A 193 -4.14 4.08 -20.19
N SER A 194 -5.11 3.18 -20.38
CA SER A 194 -6.46 3.55 -20.83
C SER A 194 -7.32 4.18 -19.73
N GLU A 195 -6.80 4.33 -18.51
CA GLU A 195 -7.48 4.90 -17.32
C GLU A 195 -8.81 4.19 -16.94
N THR A 196 -9.10 3.03 -17.53
CA THR A 196 -10.31 2.24 -17.27
C THR A 196 -10.16 1.27 -16.11
N MET A 197 -8.92 1.01 -15.65
CA MET A 197 -8.65 0.07 -14.57
C MET A 197 -8.50 0.78 -13.21
N TYR A 198 -9.23 0.27 -12.23
CA TYR A 198 -9.13 0.70 -10.84
C TYR A 198 -7.70 0.53 -10.28
N ARG A 199 -7.09 1.62 -9.80
CA ARG A 199 -5.74 1.64 -9.16
C ARG A 199 -4.61 1.04 -10.01
N SER A 200 -4.63 1.29 -11.32
CA SER A 200 -3.61 0.80 -12.25
C SER A 200 -2.22 1.44 -12.06
N ASP A 201 -2.15 2.61 -11.42
CA ASP A 201 -0.95 3.34 -11.03
C ASP A 201 0.02 2.49 -10.17
N ARG A 202 -0.53 1.59 -9.33
CA ARG A 202 0.21 0.68 -8.45
C ARG A 202 1.09 -0.32 -9.19
N VAL A 203 0.69 -0.73 -10.40
CA VAL A 203 1.40 -1.74 -11.20
C VAL A 203 2.11 -1.13 -12.42
N SER A 204 1.76 0.10 -12.80
CA SER A 204 2.33 0.81 -13.95
C SER A 204 3.86 0.86 -13.92
N GLY A 205 4.45 1.25 -12.79
CA GLY A 205 5.90 1.32 -12.65
C GLY A 205 6.62 -0.02 -12.84
N ILE A 206 6.01 -1.12 -12.33
CA ILE A 206 6.58 -2.47 -12.46
C ILE A 206 6.47 -2.95 -13.92
N ALA A 207 5.33 -2.71 -14.56
CA ALA A 207 5.10 -3.08 -15.96
C ALA A 207 6.07 -2.36 -16.90
N GLN A 208 6.28 -1.05 -16.69
CA GLN A 208 7.20 -0.24 -17.49
C GLN A 208 8.65 -0.70 -17.31
N TRP A 209 9.09 -0.89 -16.06
CA TRP A 209 10.43 -1.42 -15.78
C TRP A 209 10.63 -2.81 -16.39
N PHE A 210 9.64 -3.70 -16.30
CA PHE A 210 9.75 -5.05 -16.86
C PHE A 210 9.85 -5.04 -18.40
N LYS A 211 9.08 -4.16 -19.06
CA LYS A 211 9.22 -3.92 -20.50
C LYS A 211 10.64 -3.51 -20.87
N GLU A 212 11.22 -2.54 -20.15
CA GLU A 212 12.58 -2.06 -20.39
C GLU A 212 13.62 -3.18 -20.22
N VAL A 213 13.45 -4.02 -19.21
CA VAL A 213 14.30 -5.20 -18.99
C VAL A 213 14.21 -6.19 -20.16
N ILE A 214 13.00 -6.49 -20.65
CA ILE A 214 12.81 -7.39 -21.80
C ILE A 214 13.50 -6.82 -23.04
N VAL A 215 13.19 -5.57 -23.40
CA VAL A 215 13.73 -4.91 -24.60
C VAL A 215 15.25 -4.85 -24.56
N LYS A 216 15.83 -4.42 -23.43
CA LYS A 216 17.29 -4.34 -23.29
C LYS A 216 17.92 -5.73 -23.33
N ARG A 217 17.39 -6.71 -22.62
CA ARG A 217 17.87 -8.11 -22.65
C ARG A 217 17.87 -8.66 -24.07
N ASP A 218 16.80 -8.42 -24.82
CA ASP A 218 16.64 -8.99 -26.17
C ASP A 218 17.52 -8.32 -27.21
N SER A 219 17.91 -7.05 -26.99
CA SER A 219 18.94 -6.38 -27.79
C SER A 219 20.35 -6.96 -27.64
N LEU A 220 20.63 -7.73 -26.59
CA LEU A 220 21.96 -8.27 -26.32
C LEU A 220 22.22 -9.54 -27.14
N MET A 221 23.44 -9.67 -27.64
CA MET A 221 23.77 -10.70 -28.63
C MET A 221 24.03 -12.07 -28.02
N THR A 222 24.73 -12.12 -26.89
CA THR A 222 25.18 -13.39 -26.29
C THR A 222 24.37 -13.75 -25.05
N ALA A 223 24.21 -15.05 -24.78
CA ALA A 223 23.54 -15.55 -23.58
C ALA A 223 24.25 -15.07 -22.29
N GLU A 224 25.57 -14.89 -22.34
CA GLU A 224 26.36 -14.37 -21.23
C GLU A 224 26.07 -12.90 -20.95
N GLN A 225 26.07 -12.04 -21.97
CA GLN A 225 25.67 -10.63 -21.83
C GLN A 225 24.25 -10.51 -21.27
N LYS A 226 23.30 -11.29 -21.79
CA LYS A 226 21.92 -11.34 -21.29
C LYS A 226 21.89 -11.66 -19.81
N ARG A 227 22.58 -12.72 -19.39
CA ARG A 227 22.63 -13.15 -17.98
C ARG A 227 23.29 -12.11 -17.08
N ASN A 228 24.38 -11.48 -17.52
CA ASN A 228 25.07 -10.46 -16.75
C ASN A 228 24.22 -9.20 -16.60
N PHE A 229 23.54 -8.79 -17.68
CA PHE A 229 22.57 -7.69 -17.63
C PHE A 229 21.44 -7.98 -16.64
N LEU A 230 20.93 -9.22 -16.56
CA LEU A 230 19.90 -9.56 -15.56
C LEU A 230 20.40 -9.43 -14.12
N TRP A 231 21.66 -9.78 -13.84
CA TRP A 231 22.26 -9.49 -12.53
C TRP A 231 22.34 -8.00 -12.24
N LEU A 232 22.72 -7.19 -13.24
CA LEU A 232 22.72 -5.74 -13.12
C LEU A 232 21.32 -5.20 -12.84
N ALA A 233 20.30 -5.64 -13.58
CA ALA A 233 18.91 -5.27 -13.37
C ALA A 233 18.42 -5.63 -11.95
N VAL A 234 18.77 -6.81 -11.43
CA VAL A 234 18.44 -7.23 -10.06
C VAL A 234 19.13 -6.36 -8.99
N ALA A 235 20.36 -5.93 -9.25
CA ALA A 235 21.12 -5.08 -8.33
C ALA A 235 20.60 -3.63 -8.30
N THR A 236 19.90 -3.18 -9.34
CA THR A 236 19.37 -1.82 -9.46
C THR A 236 17.84 -1.73 -9.39
N ALA A 237 17.14 -2.87 -9.39
CA ALA A 237 15.68 -2.94 -9.32
C ALA A 237 15.15 -2.25 -8.05
N PRO A 238 14.09 -1.43 -8.17
CA PRO A 238 13.34 -0.97 -7.00
C PRO A 238 12.76 -2.14 -6.20
N THR A 239 12.53 -1.91 -4.91
CA THR A 239 12.03 -2.95 -4.00
C THR A 239 10.74 -3.57 -4.52
N GLY A 240 10.74 -4.89 -4.70
CA GLY A 240 9.56 -5.65 -5.15
C GLY A 240 9.41 -5.80 -6.66
N PHE A 241 10.19 -5.11 -7.49
CA PHE A 241 10.00 -5.11 -8.95
C PHE A 241 10.39 -6.44 -9.62
N THR A 242 11.23 -7.24 -8.97
CA THR A 242 11.63 -8.59 -9.40
C THR A 242 10.55 -9.66 -9.16
N HIS A 243 9.56 -9.37 -8.33
CA HIS A 243 8.53 -10.31 -7.85
C HIS A 243 7.30 -10.38 -8.77
N ILE A 244 7.49 -10.28 -10.08
CA ILE A 244 6.44 -10.07 -11.08
C ILE A 244 5.31 -11.11 -10.96
N LYS A 245 5.65 -12.40 -11.11
CA LYS A 245 4.67 -13.51 -11.05
C LYS A 245 3.89 -13.58 -9.73
N SER A 246 4.52 -13.24 -8.61
CA SER A 246 3.90 -13.28 -7.28
C SER A 246 3.16 -11.99 -6.90
N SER A 247 3.16 -10.99 -7.77
CA SER A 247 2.57 -9.67 -7.52
C SER A 247 1.34 -9.44 -8.38
N MET A 248 0.65 -8.32 -8.16
CA MET A 248 -0.57 -7.98 -8.91
C MET A 248 -0.36 -7.85 -10.41
N ILE A 249 0.82 -7.38 -10.84
CA ILE A 249 1.15 -7.35 -12.26
C ILE A 249 1.21 -8.76 -12.86
N GLY A 250 1.63 -9.78 -12.10
CA GLY A 250 1.64 -11.17 -12.54
C GLY A 250 0.23 -11.67 -12.88
N THR A 251 -0.75 -11.42 -12.00
CA THR A 251 -2.16 -11.76 -12.30
C THR A 251 -2.63 -11.08 -13.58
N LEU A 252 -2.36 -9.79 -13.74
CA LEU A 252 -2.77 -9.04 -14.92
C LEU A 252 -2.17 -9.65 -16.20
N LEU A 253 -0.88 -10.00 -16.16
CA LEU A 253 -0.19 -10.63 -17.28
C LEU A 253 -0.71 -12.04 -17.58
N ASP A 254 -1.03 -12.83 -16.54
CA ASP A 254 -1.64 -14.16 -16.68
C ASP A 254 -3.01 -14.06 -17.36
N ASP A 255 -3.89 -13.16 -16.90
CA ASP A 255 -5.24 -12.96 -17.44
C ASP A 255 -5.19 -12.50 -18.93
N ILE A 256 -4.22 -11.66 -19.29
CA ILE A 256 -3.99 -11.24 -20.69
C ILE A 256 -3.47 -12.41 -21.54
N GLN A 257 -2.53 -13.20 -21.00
CA GLN A 257 -1.96 -14.36 -21.69
C GLN A 257 -2.99 -15.48 -21.89
N GLU A 258 -3.97 -15.61 -20.99
CA GLU A 258 -5.13 -16.49 -21.13
C GLU A 258 -6.14 -16.00 -22.19
N GLY A 259 -5.96 -14.80 -22.75
CA GLY A 259 -6.80 -14.24 -23.80
C GLY A 259 -8.16 -13.73 -23.30
N LEU A 260 -8.26 -13.36 -22.02
CA LEU A 260 -9.49 -12.80 -21.45
C LEU A 260 -9.81 -11.42 -22.03
N SER A 261 -11.09 -11.04 -22.07
CA SER A 261 -11.51 -9.72 -22.56
C SER A 261 -11.07 -8.60 -21.61
N ALA A 262 -10.75 -7.42 -22.15
CA ALA A 262 -10.32 -6.26 -21.37
C ALA A 262 -11.28 -5.91 -20.21
N SER A 263 -12.59 -6.10 -20.41
CA SER A 263 -13.61 -5.91 -19.37
C SER A 263 -13.46 -6.89 -18.21
N LEU A 264 -13.25 -8.18 -18.50
CA LEU A 264 -13.11 -9.23 -17.49
C LEU A 264 -11.76 -9.11 -16.75
N VAL A 265 -10.69 -8.82 -17.48
CA VAL A 265 -9.36 -8.53 -16.90
C VAL A 265 -9.47 -7.37 -15.90
N SER A 266 -10.11 -6.27 -16.31
CA SER A 266 -10.30 -5.09 -15.44
C SER A 266 -11.14 -5.41 -14.20
N ALA A 267 -12.18 -6.22 -14.34
CA ALA A 267 -13.03 -6.64 -13.22
C ALA A 267 -12.28 -7.51 -12.20
N ARG A 268 -11.55 -8.54 -12.65
CA ARG A 268 -10.75 -9.42 -11.78
C ARG A 268 -9.60 -8.67 -11.12
N PHE A 269 -8.99 -7.73 -11.84
CA PHE A 269 -7.97 -6.85 -11.28
C PHE A 269 -8.55 -5.97 -10.16
N ALA A 270 -9.71 -5.34 -10.39
CA ALA A 270 -10.39 -4.52 -9.39
C ALA A 270 -10.79 -5.33 -8.14
N GLU A 271 -11.31 -6.54 -8.31
CA GLU A 271 -11.67 -7.46 -7.22
C GLU A 271 -10.47 -7.76 -6.31
N LYS A 272 -9.30 -8.06 -6.89
CA LYS A 272 -8.07 -8.35 -6.15
C LYS A 272 -7.41 -7.10 -5.56
N MET A 273 -7.59 -5.94 -6.18
CA MET A 273 -7.10 -4.63 -5.71
C MET A 273 -8.03 -3.95 -4.71
N ASN A 274 -9.21 -4.54 -4.46
CA ASN A 274 -10.15 -4.04 -3.47
C ASN A 274 -9.46 -4.00 -2.09
N PRO A 275 -9.44 -2.84 -1.39
CA PRO A 275 -8.86 -2.71 -0.05
C PRO A 275 -9.38 -3.74 0.97
N ALA A 276 -10.58 -4.27 0.75
CA ALA A 276 -11.17 -5.30 1.61
C ALA A 276 -10.53 -6.70 1.44
N ASN A 277 -9.76 -6.91 0.36
CA ASN A 277 -9.14 -8.19 -0.01
C ASN A 277 -7.61 -8.10 -0.17
N PHE A 278 -7.09 -6.97 -0.65
CA PHE A 278 -5.68 -6.81 -0.99
C PHE A 278 -4.80 -6.81 0.26
N MET A 279 -3.86 -7.76 0.34
CA MET A 279 -2.94 -8.01 1.46
C MET A 279 -3.54 -8.42 2.82
N ARG A 280 -4.86 -8.59 2.91
CA ARG A 280 -5.53 -9.07 4.13
C ARG A 280 -5.29 -10.56 4.39
N SER A 281 -4.90 -10.90 5.62
CA SER A 281 -4.69 -12.28 6.05
C SER A 281 -6.00 -13.00 6.32
N GLN A 282 -6.21 -14.13 5.64
CA GLN A 282 -7.34 -15.03 5.84
C GLN A 282 -7.20 -15.95 7.10
N SER A 283 -6.08 -15.84 7.83
CA SER A 283 -5.77 -16.70 8.99
C SER A 283 -5.05 -15.92 10.09
N ALA A 284 -5.41 -16.20 11.34
CA ALA A 284 -4.75 -15.63 12.51
C ALA A 284 -3.26 -16.06 12.59
N PRO A 285 -2.36 -15.19 13.10
CA PRO A 285 -0.95 -15.51 13.30
C PRO A 285 -0.76 -16.61 14.36
N SER A 286 0.30 -17.43 14.20
CA SER A 286 0.69 -18.42 15.20
C SER A 286 1.48 -17.79 16.35
N THR A 287 1.62 -18.50 17.49
CA THR A 287 2.41 -18.02 18.65
C THR A 287 3.85 -17.65 18.27
N ASN A 288 4.52 -18.45 17.44
CA ASN A 288 5.86 -18.12 16.96
C ASN A 288 5.88 -16.86 16.08
N ALA A 289 4.85 -16.65 15.26
CA ALA A 289 4.76 -15.45 14.42
C ALA A 289 4.55 -14.18 15.26
N ILE A 290 3.83 -14.27 16.39
CA ILE A 290 3.69 -13.17 17.33
C ILE A 290 5.04 -12.86 17.99
N TYR A 291 5.76 -13.88 18.47
CA TYR A 291 7.07 -13.70 19.10
C TYR A 291 8.12 -13.08 18.15
N GLU A 292 8.18 -13.54 16.90
CA GLU A 292 9.07 -12.94 15.90
C GLU A 292 8.65 -11.51 15.53
N ALA A 293 7.35 -11.20 15.60
CA ALA A 293 6.86 -9.83 15.42
C ALA A 293 7.29 -8.90 16.55
N GLU A 294 7.16 -9.32 17.81
CA GLU A 294 7.62 -8.56 18.97
C GLU A 294 9.12 -8.25 18.90
N LYS A 295 9.95 -9.25 18.53
CA LYS A 295 11.38 -9.03 18.31
C LYS A 295 11.65 -7.99 17.23
N LEU A 296 10.94 -8.06 16.10
CA LEU A 296 11.13 -7.11 15.01
C LEU A 296 10.73 -5.70 15.44
N VAL A 297 9.58 -5.56 16.11
CA VAL A 297 9.09 -4.28 16.64
C VAL A 297 10.10 -3.66 17.60
N ALA A 298 10.62 -4.44 18.55
CA ALA A 298 11.66 -4.00 19.49
C ALA A 298 12.96 -3.64 18.79
N LYS A 299 13.40 -4.43 17.80
CA LYS A 299 14.62 -4.17 17.01
C LYS A 299 14.52 -2.88 16.19
N LEU A 300 13.33 -2.57 15.67
CA LEU A 300 13.08 -1.38 14.87
C LEU A 300 12.75 -0.15 15.73
N GLY A 301 12.35 -0.33 16.99
CA GLY A 301 11.96 0.75 17.89
C GLY A 301 10.61 1.40 17.53
N ILE A 302 9.70 0.63 16.92
CA ILE A 302 8.43 1.15 16.35
C ILE A 302 7.22 0.93 17.27
N GLU A 303 7.42 0.55 18.52
CA GLU A 303 6.33 0.21 19.46
C GLU A 303 5.34 1.39 19.63
N THR A 304 5.85 2.59 19.87
CA THR A 304 5.02 3.80 20.02
C THR A 304 4.38 4.27 18.70
N ALA A 305 4.89 3.79 17.55
CA ALA A 305 4.35 4.11 16.23
C ALA A 305 3.07 3.32 15.88
N LEU A 306 2.85 2.18 16.55
CA LEU A 306 1.69 1.32 16.29
C LEU A 306 0.41 1.87 16.92
N GLN A 307 0.49 2.60 18.04
CA GLN A 307 -0.66 3.25 18.65
C GLN A 307 -1.09 4.45 17.83
N ARG A 308 -2.39 4.56 17.54
CA ARG A 308 -2.95 5.56 16.64
C ARG A 308 -4.01 6.39 17.33
N ARG A 309 -4.04 7.68 17.02
CA ARG A 309 -5.09 8.61 17.43
C ARG A 309 -5.67 9.35 16.22
N TYR A 310 -6.85 9.94 16.39
CA TYR A 310 -7.40 10.85 15.40
C TYR A 310 -6.53 12.10 15.27
N ALA A 311 -6.39 12.57 14.03
CA ALA A 311 -5.67 13.80 13.74
C ALA A 311 -6.57 15.03 13.94
N THR A 312 -5.93 16.17 14.23
CA THR A 312 -6.61 17.47 14.27
C THR A 312 -6.28 18.32 13.05
N LEU A 313 -7.14 19.30 12.76
CA LEU A 313 -6.98 20.22 11.63
C LEU A 313 -5.71 21.10 11.76
N GLU A 314 -5.31 21.39 13.00
CA GLU A 314 -4.16 22.22 13.35
C GLU A 314 -2.83 21.54 12.97
N GLU A 315 -2.80 20.21 12.99
CA GLU A 315 -1.61 19.40 12.66
C GLU A 315 -1.34 19.30 11.16
N ILE A 316 -2.29 19.71 10.31
CA ILE A 316 -2.16 19.59 8.86
C ILE A 316 -1.17 20.65 8.35
N PRO A 317 -0.02 20.24 7.77
CA PRO A 317 1.08 21.15 7.47
C PRO A 317 0.76 22.12 6.33
N ASN A 318 -0.07 21.71 5.36
CA ASN A 318 -0.44 22.53 4.21
C ASN A 318 -1.87 22.25 3.77
N CYS A 319 -2.78 23.19 4.04
CA CYS A 319 -4.13 23.16 3.49
C CYS A 319 -4.17 23.88 2.13
N LEU A 320 -4.83 23.25 1.15
CA LEU A 320 -5.19 23.88 -0.12
C LEU A 320 -6.16 25.05 0.08
N TRP A 321 -6.97 25.02 1.14
CA TRP A 321 -7.85 26.11 1.53
C TRP A 321 -8.20 26.05 3.03
N LYS A 322 -8.35 27.23 3.64
CA LYS A 322 -8.95 27.44 4.97
C LYS A 322 -9.92 28.63 4.88
N PRO A 323 -10.98 28.69 5.72
CA PRO A 323 -11.85 29.86 5.81
C PRO A 323 -11.04 31.11 6.12
N LYS A 324 -11.33 32.24 5.45
CA LYS A 324 -10.71 33.52 5.80
C LYS A 324 -11.20 33.91 7.19
N ALA A 325 -10.28 34.14 8.13
CA ALA A 325 -10.64 34.58 9.48
C ALA A 325 -11.47 35.88 9.40
N ASN A 326 -12.66 35.88 9.99
CA ASN A 326 -13.46 37.10 10.13
C ASN A 326 -12.66 38.11 10.96
N ALA A 327 -12.16 39.17 10.31
CA ALA A 327 -11.44 40.29 10.93
C ALA A 327 -12.31 41.14 11.91
N THR A 328 -13.46 40.61 12.36
CA THR A 328 -14.46 41.30 13.16
C THR A 328 -14.46 40.86 14.64
N VAL A 329 -13.85 39.72 14.99
CA VAL A 329 -13.83 39.23 16.39
C VAL A 329 -12.71 39.87 17.22
N ASN A 330 -11.59 40.29 16.60
CA ASN A 330 -10.46 40.90 17.31
C ASN A 330 -10.58 42.43 17.52
N ARG A 331 -11.75 43.03 17.32
CA ARG A 331 -11.96 44.47 17.55
C ARG A 331 -12.86 44.82 18.76
N LEU A 332 -13.30 43.81 19.52
CA LEU A 332 -14.16 43.98 20.71
C LEU A 332 -13.59 43.34 22.00
N MET A 333 -12.34 42.85 21.98
CA MET A 333 -11.64 42.33 23.17
C MET A 333 -10.56 43.31 23.63
N GLY A 334 -10.91 44.59 23.67
CA GLY A 334 -10.02 45.68 24.06
C GLY A 334 -10.80 46.83 24.67
N GLU A 335 -11.61 46.56 25.69
CA GLU A 335 -11.84 47.47 26.81
C GLU A 335 -12.75 46.80 27.86
N GLN A 336 -12.46 47.13 29.11
CA GLN A 336 -12.84 46.41 30.31
C GLN A 336 -14.35 46.34 30.56
N SER A 337 -14.74 45.24 31.20
CA SER A 337 -16.01 45.02 31.89
C SER A 337 -16.46 46.22 32.72
N ARG A 338 -17.55 46.87 32.29
CA ARG A 338 -18.54 47.48 33.20
C ARG A 338 -19.93 47.05 32.75
N GLY A 339 -20.51 46.14 33.53
CA GLY A 339 -21.87 45.63 33.32
C GLY A 339 -22.91 46.74 33.48
N GLY A 340 -23.77 46.88 32.48
CA GLY A 340 -25.01 47.63 32.56
C GLY A 340 -26.20 46.69 32.74
N VAL A 341 -27.14 47.09 33.61
CA VAL A 341 -28.33 46.34 34.09
C VAL A 341 -29.32 45.92 32.99
N PHE A 342 -29.12 46.31 31.72
CA PHE A 342 -30.01 46.01 30.59
C PHE A 342 -29.43 45.02 29.55
N GLY A 343 -28.34 44.30 29.88
CA GLY A 343 -27.73 43.30 28.98
C GLY A 343 -28.58 42.06 28.65
N HIS A 344 -29.80 41.98 29.17
CA HIS A 344 -30.75 40.89 28.94
C HIS A 344 -31.86 41.25 27.92
N LEU A 345 -31.83 42.44 27.32
CA LEU A 345 -32.79 42.85 26.29
C LEU A 345 -32.22 42.57 24.89
N THR A 346 -32.79 41.60 24.19
CA THR A 346 -32.51 41.32 22.78
C THR A 346 -33.14 42.40 21.90
N PRO A 347 -32.37 43.20 21.14
CA PRO A 347 -32.94 44.06 20.13
C PRO A 347 -33.45 43.21 18.96
N LYS A 348 -34.64 43.54 18.44
CA LYS A 348 -35.15 42.95 17.19
C LYS A 348 -34.14 43.18 16.07
N SER A 349 -33.51 42.12 15.57
CA SER A 349 -32.73 42.18 14.34
C SER A 349 -33.70 42.33 13.17
N ASN A 350 -33.68 43.51 12.54
CA ASN A 350 -34.26 43.68 11.22
C ASN A 350 -33.53 42.75 10.24
N ALA A 351 -34.30 41.88 9.60
CA ALA A 351 -33.86 41.12 8.45
C ALA A 351 -33.53 42.09 7.30
N THR A 352 -32.30 42.02 6.79
CA THR A 352 -31.91 42.67 5.53
C THR A 352 -31.39 41.61 4.56
N THR A 353 -32.35 41.11 3.77
CA THR A 353 -32.32 40.94 2.30
C THR A 353 -31.04 40.46 1.61
N GLY A 354 -31.15 39.27 0.98
CA GLY A 354 -30.82 39.10 -0.43
C GLY A 354 -29.49 38.45 -0.77
N VAL A 355 -29.25 37.20 -0.35
CA VAL A 355 -28.22 36.37 -1.00
C VAL A 355 -28.73 36.03 -2.40
N MET A 356 -28.19 36.69 -3.42
CA MET A 356 -28.52 36.39 -4.82
C MET A 356 -27.99 34.99 -5.17
N SER A 357 -28.87 34.02 -5.44
CA SER A 357 -28.45 32.67 -5.86
C SER A 357 -28.15 32.67 -7.35
N LEU A 358 -26.89 32.42 -7.71
CA LEU A 358 -26.47 32.23 -9.10
C LEU A 358 -26.83 30.80 -9.59
N PRO A 359 -27.03 30.59 -10.90
CA PRO A 359 -27.32 29.26 -11.45
C PRO A 359 -26.21 28.24 -11.13
N THR A 360 -26.60 26.98 -10.98
CA THR A 360 -25.68 25.86 -10.75
C THR A 360 -24.68 25.77 -11.89
N SER A 361 -23.39 25.77 -11.56
CA SER A 361 -22.30 25.61 -12.53
C SER A 361 -21.60 24.27 -12.33
N VAL A 362 -21.29 23.59 -13.43
CA VAL A 362 -20.50 22.35 -13.43
C VAL A 362 -19.07 22.70 -13.82
N MET A 363 -18.09 22.19 -13.07
CA MET A 363 -16.67 22.37 -13.36
C MET A 363 -15.83 21.28 -12.74
N THR A 364 -14.58 21.17 -13.16
CA THR A 364 -13.67 20.14 -12.66
C THR A 364 -12.90 20.62 -11.43
N TRP A 365 -12.31 19.69 -10.68
CA TRP A 365 -11.58 19.99 -9.45
C TRP A 365 -10.45 20.98 -9.70
N GLU A 366 -9.64 20.79 -10.75
CA GLU A 366 -8.53 21.70 -11.06
C GLU A 366 -9.02 23.13 -11.37
N LYS A 367 -10.14 23.24 -12.08
CA LYS A 367 -10.78 24.53 -12.36
C LYS A 367 -11.34 25.16 -11.10
N PHE A 368 -11.99 24.38 -10.24
CA PHE A 368 -12.51 24.85 -8.94
C PHE A 368 -11.38 25.38 -8.04
N GLN A 369 -10.30 24.61 -7.91
CA GLN A 369 -9.13 24.96 -7.13
C GLN A 369 -8.45 26.23 -7.64
N ARG A 370 -8.34 26.40 -8.97
CA ARG A 370 -7.68 27.57 -9.57
C ARG A 370 -8.55 28.83 -9.56
N THR A 371 -9.86 28.71 -9.73
CA THR A 371 -10.74 29.86 -10.02
C THR A 371 -11.70 30.23 -8.90
N VAL A 372 -12.11 29.28 -8.07
CA VAL A 372 -13.16 29.48 -7.04
C VAL A 372 -12.57 29.51 -5.64
N MET A 373 -11.74 28.52 -5.28
CA MET A 373 -11.14 28.42 -3.94
C MET A 373 -10.43 29.70 -3.49
N PRO A 374 -9.57 30.37 -4.30
CA PRO A 374 -8.81 31.53 -3.84
C PRO A 374 -9.68 32.74 -3.45
N THR A 375 -10.86 32.84 -4.04
CA THR A 375 -11.79 33.96 -3.81
C THR A 375 -12.90 33.64 -2.81
N SER A 376 -13.12 32.36 -2.48
CA SER A 376 -14.16 31.92 -1.55
C SER A 376 -13.90 32.34 -0.10
N ASP A 377 -14.98 32.71 0.60
CA ASP A 377 -14.97 33.05 2.02
C ASP A 377 -15.51 31.90 2.88
N LYS A 378 -16.49 31.15 2.34
CA LYS A 378 -17.06 29.96 2.96
C LYS A 378 -17.34 28.90 1.89
N ILE A 379 -17.02 27.65 2.23
CA ILE A 379 -17.37 26.47 1.43
C ILE A 379 -18.19 25.53 2.32
N GLU A 380 -19.27 25.00 1.79
CA GLU A 380 -20.08 23.95 2.40
C GLU A 380 -20.21 22.80 1.41
N VAL A 381 -20.15 21.56 1.88
CA VAL A 381 -20.28 20.35 1.07
C VAL A 381 -21.61 19.68 1.37
N LEU A 382 -22.34 19.26 0.34
CA LEU A 382 -23.48 18.36 0.49
C LEU A 382 -22.97 16.94 0.76
N VAL A 383 -23.24 16.40 1.94
CA VAL A 383 -22.86 15.02 2.30
C VAL A 383 -23.91 14.06 1.73
N ASP A 384 -23.82 13.71 0.46
CA ASP A 384 -24.80 12.85 -0.24
C ASP A 384 -24.40 11.37 -0.31
N ASN A 385 -23.13 11.06 -0.06
CA ASN A 385 -22.60 9.70 -0.16
C ASN A 385 -21.73 9.35 1.07
N PRO A 386 -22.25 8.52 2.00
CA PRO A 386 -21.51 8.03 3.16
C PRO A 386 -20.17 7.35 2.84
N ASN A 387 -20.02 6.73 1.67
CA ASN A 387 -18.76 6.09 1.26
C ASN A 387 -17.58 7.06 1.16
N ARG A 388 -17.87 8.35 1.02
CA ARG A 388 -16.83 9.36 0.95
C ARG A 388 -16.37 9.83 2.32
N LEU A 389 -17.09 9.47 3.39
CA LEU A 389 -16.70 9.85 4.74
C LEU A 389 -15.37 9.23 5.12
N MET A 390 -14.49 10.05 5.68
CA MET A 390 -13.11 9.70 5.94
C MET A 390 -12.60 10.38 7.20
N ALA A 391 -11.62 9.74 7.84
CA ALA A 391 -10.89 10.28 8.98
C ALA A 391 -9.39 10.17 8.73
N MET A 392 -8.65 11.19 9.17
CA MET A 392 -7.20 11.15 9.27
C MET A 392 -6.76 10.75 10.67
N VAL A 393 -5.69 9.95 10.72
CA VAL A 393 -5.15 9.39 11.95
C VAL A 393 -3.63 9.51 11.93
N THR A 394 -3.03 9.64 13.11
CA THR A 394 -1.59 9.79 13.29
C THR A 394 -1.10 8.95 14.46
N ALA A 395 0.21 8.91 14.69
CA ALA A 395 0.79 8.20 15.83
C ALA A 395 0.44 8.95 17.12
N VAL A 396 0.18 8.22 18.21
CA VAL A 396 -0.06 8.83 19.52
C VAL A 396 1.18 9.61 19.96
N ASP A 397 2.37 9.02 19.81
CA ASP A 397 3.65 9.67 20.08
C ASP A 397 4.16 10.44 18.84
N GLU A 398 4.31 11.76 18.99
CA GLU A 398 4.83 12.65 17.94
C GLU A 398 6.28 12.34 17.53
N ASN A 399 7.05 11.71 18.43
CA ASN A 399 8.44 11.34 18.19
C ASN A 399 8.59 9.88 17.72
N ALA A 400 7.48 9.19 17.44
CA ALA A 400 7.51 7.80 17.00
C ALA A 400 8.28 7.61 15.69
N GLU A 401 8.98 6.48 15.60
CA GLU A 401 9.62 6.06 14.35
C GLU A 401 8.57 5.83 13.26
N ASN A 402 8.81 6.34 12.05
CA ASN A 402 7.81 6.28 11.00
C ASN A 402 7.69 4.86 10.39
N ILE A 403 6.48 4.31 10.37
CA ILE A 403 6.15 2.99 9.81
C ILE A 403 5.57 3.03 8.39
N LEU A 404 5.21 4.21 7.89
CA LEU A 404 4.52 4.40 6.61
C LEU A 404 5.50 4.57 5.44
N GLN A 405 5.03 4.34 4.22
CA GLN A 405 5.83 4.45 2.99
C GLN A 405 6.22 5.89 2.60
N TRP A 406 5.62 6.89 3.23
CA TRP A 406 5.88 8.32 3.02
C TRP A 406 6.46 8.96 4.28
N ASP A 407 6.97 10.19 4.19
CA ASP A 407 7.83 10.82 5.19
C ASP A 407 7.11 11.44 6.42
N ASN A 408 5.87 11.04 6.70
CA ASN A 408 5.11 11.52 7.86
C ASN A 408 4.28 10.40 8.48
N THR A 409 3.81 10.60 9.72
CA THR A 409 3.07 9.61 10.50
C THR A 409 1.57 9.59 10.21
N PHE A 410 1.06 10.46 9.34
CA PHE A 410 -0.37 10.59 9.08
C PHE A 410 -0.81 9.58 8.03
N SER A 411 -1.95 8.95 8.27
CA SER A 411 -2.66 8.08 7.34
C SER A 411 -4.14 8.42 7.36
N TRP A 412 -4.92 7.77 6.52
CA TRP A 412 -6.36 7.96 6.47
C TRP A 412 -7.07 6.66 6.19
N TYR A 413 -8.37 6.63 6.50
CA TYR A 413 -9.27 5.59 6.07
C TYR A 413 -10.59 6.20 5.61
N TYR A 414 -11.30 5.44 4.78
CA TYR A 414 -12.69 5.71 4.44
C TYR A 414 -13.59 4.78 5.26
N HIS A 415 -14.72 5.28 5.74
CA HIS A 415 -15.73 4.46 6.40
C HIS A 415 -17.12 4.94 5.98
N GLY A 416 -17.72 4.25 5.02
CA GLY A 416 -19.17 4.30 4.82
C GLY A 416 -19.87 3.44 5.89
N GLY A 417 -21.04 3.85 6.35
CA GLY A 417 -21.86 3.04 7.26
C GLY A 417 -22.26 1.67 6.66
N ILE A 418 -23.04 0.89 7.41
CA ILE A 418 -23.56 -0.44 6.99
C ILE A 418 -24.16 -0.37 5.57
N ASP A 419 -24.91 0.70 5.30
CA ASP A 419 -25.60 1.00 4.04
C ASP A 419 -24.67 1.01 2.82
N ALA A 420 -23.43 1.45 3.02
CA ALA A 420 -22.47 1.67 1.96
C ALA A 420 -21.83 0.36 1.48
N GLU A 421 -21.52 -0.53 2.43
CA GLU A 421 -21.05 -1.89 2.13
C GLU A 421 -22.20 -2.77 1.63
N MET A 422 -23.42 -2.59 2.16
CA MET A 422 -24.62 -3.28 1.66
C MET A 422 -24.84 -2.96 0.19
N LYS A 423 -24.85 -1.66 -0.17
CA LYS A 423 -24.99 -1.19 -1.55
C LYS A 423 -23.94 -1.81 -2.47
N ARG A 424 -22.67 -1.70 -2.08
CA ARG A 424 -21.56 -2.23 -2.86
C ARG A 424 -21.73 -3.72 -3.15
N ARG A 425 -22.02 -4.54 -2.13
CA ARG A 425 -22.18 -5.98 -2.32
C ARG A 425 -23.41 -6.34 -3.14
N VAL A 426 -24.55 -5.66 -2.92
CA VAL A 426 -25.77 -5.88 -3.70
C VAL A 426 -25.51 -5.59 -5.18
N GLU A 427 -24.89 -4.45 -5.50
CA GLU A 427 -24.59 -4.08 -6.88
C GLU A 427 -23.56 -5.01 -7.54
N GLU A 428 -22.47 -5.35 -6.83
CA GLU A 428 -21.44 -6.29 -7.33
C GLU A 428 -21.99 -7.71 -7.56
N ALA A 429 -22.90 -8.17 -6.71
CA ALA A 429 -23.56 -9.47 -6.87
C ALA A 429 -24.62 -9.49 -7.98
N GLY A 430 -24.94 -8.33 -8.57
CA GLY A 430 -25.90 -8.16 -9.66
C GLY A 430 -27.34 -7.90 -9.22
N GLY A 431 -27.57 -7.56 -7.95
CA GLY A 431 -28.87 -7.18 -7.40
C GLY A 431 -29.15 -5.70 -7.56
N ARG A 432 -30.41 -5.31 -7.33
CA ARG A 432 -30.82 -3.90 -7.45
C ARG A 432 -30.99 -3.25 -6.09
N TYR A 433 -30.11 -2.30 -5.78
CA TYR A 433 -30.15 -1.51 -4.55
C TYR A 433 -31.12 -0.31 -4.63
N GLU A 434 -31.16 0.40 -5.76
CA GLU A 434 -31.95 1.63 -5.95
C GLU A 434 -33.37 1.36 -6.53
N ASP A 435 -34.21 2.39 -6.54
CA ASP A 435 -35.58 2.41 -7.10
C ASP A 435 -36.56 1.41 -6.43
N ASN A 436 -36.64 1.45 -5.10
CA ASN A 436 -37.45 0.55 -4.28
C ASN A 436 -38.46 1.29 -3.38
N GLU A 437 -39.70 0.80 -3.30
CA GLU A 437 -40.64 1.21 -2.25
C GLU A 437 -40.28 0.50 -0.92
N ILE A 438 -39.91 -0.78 -1.00
CA ILE A 438 -39.36 -1.56 0.11
C ILE A 438 -38.17 -2.37 -0.41
N ARG A 439 -37.06 -2.37 0.33
CA ARG A 439 -35.93 -3.28 0.13
C ARG A 439 -35.46 -3.80 1.48
N CYS A 440 -35.10 -5.07 1.55
CA CYS A 440 -34.45 -5.67 2.71
C CYS A 440 -33.23 -6.44 2.22
N SER A 441 -32.06 -6.15 2.77
CA SER A 441 -30.81 -6.82 2.42
C SER A 441 -30.15 -7.41 3.65
N LEU A 442 -29.55 -8.58 3.49
CA LEU A 442 -28.86 -9.33 4.54
C LEU A 442 -27.38 -9.43 4.18
N LEU A 443 -26.49 -9.16 5.13
CA LEU A 443 -25.04 -9.20 4.96
C LEU A 443 -24.38 -9.94 6.12
N TRP A 444 -23.40 -10.79 5.80
CA TRP A 444 -22.58 -11.48 6.78
C TRP A 444 -21.19 -11.79 6.21
N GLU A 445 -20.33 -12.38 7.03
CA GLU A 445 -19.00 -12.83 6.62
C GLU A 445 -18.91 -14.35 6.68
N GLY A 446 -18.20 -14.95 5.73
CA GLY A 446 -17.98 -16.40 5.67
C GLY A 446 -19.00 -17.17 4.82
N LEU A 447 -18.83 -18.50 4.80
CA LEU A 447 -19.56 -19.42 3.93
C LEU A 447 -20.87 -19.96 4.54
N THR A 448 -21.24 -19.51 5.74
CA THR A 448 -22.52 -19.89 6.38
C THR A 448 -23.68 -19.56 5.45
N ASP A 449 -24.68 -20.43 5.43
CA ASP A 449 -25.88 -20.33 4.61
C ASP A 449 -26.97 -19.64 5.44
N LEU A 450 -26.96 -18.30 5.41
CA LEU A 450 -28.00 -17.49 6.05
C LEU A 450 -29.01 -17.06 4.98
N ASP A 451 -30.28 -17.34 5.22
CA ASP A 451 -31.37 -17.02 4.31
C ASP A 451 -32.22 -15.85 4.82
N LEU A 452 -32.55 -14.93 3.93
CA LEU A 452 -33.51 -13.86 4.14
C LEU A 452 -34.92 -14.30 3.72
N HIS A 453 -35.83 -14.26 4.68
CA HIS A 453 -37.23 -14.64 4.48
C HIS A 453 -38.17 -13.46 4.70
N CYS A 454 -39.29 -13.46 3.96
CA CYS A 454 -40.36 -12.48 4.17
C CYS A 454 -41.75 -13.12 4.10
N ILE A 455 -42.60 -12.85 5.10
CA ILE A 455 -44.05 -13.06 5.03
C ILE A 455 -44.70 -11.74 4.65
N THR A 456 -45.41 -11.75 3.53
CA THR A 456 -46.02 -10.56 2.93
C THR A 456 -47.45 -10.34 3.42
N PRO A 457 -48.09 -9.19 3.12
CA PRO A 457 -49.46 -8.90 3.58
C PRO A 457 -50.52 -9.91 3.12
N THR A 458 -50.27 -10.62 2.02
CA THR A 458 -51.17 -11.65 1.48
C THR A 458 -50.98 -13.02 2.14
N GLY A 459 -50.05 -13.14 3.08
CA GLY A 459 -49.61 -14.40 3.68
C GLY A 459 -48.65 -15.20 2.80
N GLU A 460 -48.26 -14.68 1.63
CA GLU A 460 -47.26 -15.31 0.77
C GLU A 460 -45.86 -15.21 1.40
N HIS A 461 -45.09 -16.29 1.29
CA HIS A 461 -43.76 -16.43 1.85
C HIS A 461 -42.70 -16.41 0.73
N ILE A 462 -41.85 -15.38 0.72
CA ILE A 462 -40.72 -15.25 -0.21
C ILE A 462 -39.44 -15.74 0.48
N ASN A 463 -38.71 -16.65 -0.19
CA ASN A 463 -37.46 -17.26 0.29
C ASN A 463 -36.66 -17.86 -0.88
N TYR A 464 -35.53 -18.54 -0.60
CA TYR A 464 -34.67 -19.19 -1.59
C TYR A 464 -35.41 -20.11 -2.58
N SER A 465 -36.46 -20.82 -2.14
CA SER A 465 -37.25 -21.74 -2.96
C SER A 465 -38.39 -21.07 -3.74
N HIS A 466 -38.86 -19.91 -3.27
CA HIS A 466 -39.93 -19.12 -3.89
C HIS A 466 -39.51 -17.65 -3.99
N LYS A 467 -38.57 -17.37 -4.90
CA LYS A 467 -37.90 -16.06 -5.00
C LYS A 467 -38.82 -14.93 -5.48
N ARG A 468 -39.86 -15.22 -6.28
CA ARG A 468 -40.78 -14.21 -6.83
C ARG A 468 -42.18 -14.39 -6.28
N GLY A 469 -42.62 -13.44 -5.47
CA GLY A 469 -43.99 -13.38 -4.96
C GLY A 469 -44.97 -12.83 -5.99
N ARG A 470 -46.22 -13.32 -5.95
CA ARG A 470 -47.35 -12.76 -6.71
C ARG A 470 -47.66 -11.31 -6.33
N CYS A 471 -47.25 -10.91 -5.13
CA CYS A 471 -47.31 -9.53 -4.64
C CYS A 471 -46.27 -8.56 -5.26
N GLY A 472 -45.47 -9.01 -6.23
CA GLY A 472 -44.43 -8.21 -6.89
C GLY A 472 -43.10 -8.14 -6.13
N GLY A 473 -42.98 -8.86 -5.01
CA GLY A 473 -41.74 -9.00 -4.27
C GLY A 473 -40.77 -9.95 -4.94
N TYR A 474 -39.48 -9.65 -4.87
CA TYR A 474 -38.44 -10.46 -5.50
C TYR A 474 -37.19 -10.54 -4.62
N LEU A 475 -36.80 -11.76 -4.24
CA LEU A 475 -35.45 -12.09 -3.77
C LEU A 475 -34.53 -12.16 -5.01
N ASP A 476 -33.94 -11.03 -5.37
CA ASP A 476 -33.14 -10.90 -6.59
C ASP A 476 -31.68 -11.36 -6.40
N LEU A 477 -31.24 -11.44 -5.14
CA LEU A 477 -29.98 -12.04 -4.73
C LEU A 477 -30.18 -13.00 -3.56
N ASP A 478 -29.58 -14.17 -3.73
CA ASP A 478 -29.48 -15.28 -2.77
C ASP A 478 -28.04 -15.81 -2.87
N MET A 479 -27.38 -15.98 -1.74
CA MET A 479 -25.95 -16.31 -1.65
C MET A 479 -25.69 -17.38 -0.59
N ASN A 480 -24.70 -18.23 -0.89
CA ASN A 480 -24.33 -19.41 -0.09
C ASN A 480 -25.33 -20.58 -0.11
N GLY A 481 -26.40 -20.50 -0.90
CA GLY A 481 -27.23 -21.64 -1.28
C GLY A 481 -26.51 -22.66 -2.20
N LEU A 482 -27.28 -23.44 -2.97
CA LEU A 482 -26.74 -24.55 -3.79
C LEU A 482 -25.85 -24.09 -4.97
N ASP A 483 -26.12 -22.91 -5.52
CA ASP A 483 -25.59 -22.51 -6.83
C ASP A 483 -24.47 -21.45 -6.75
N LYS A 484 -24.25 -20.84 -5.57
CA LYS A 484 -23.30 -19.74 -5.37
C LYS A 484 -22.69 -19.80 -3.98
N SER A 485 -21.38 -19.57 -3.87
CA SER A 485 -20.69 -19.44 -2.58
C SER A 485 -19.76 -18.23 -2.58
N SER A 486 -19.74 -17.48 -1.48
CA SER A 486 -18.94 -16.28 -1.29
C SER A 486 -18.52 -16.17 0.17
N SER A 487 -17.30 -15.73 0.43
CA SER A 487 -16.83 -15.38 1.78
C SER A 487 -17.30 -14.00 2.23
N THR A 488 -17.87 -13.19 1.32
CA THR A 488 -18.48 -11.88 1.58
C THR A 488 -19.93 -11.86 1.04
N PRO A 489 -20.82 -12.71 1.55
CA PRO A 489 -22.16 -12.90 1.00
C PRO A 489 -23.09 -11.70 1.25
N VAL A 490 -24.12 -11.63 0.41
CA VAL A 490 -25.23 -10.68 0.53
C VAL A 490 -26.50 -11.28 -0.08
N GLU A 491 -27.65 -11.06 0.56
CA GLU A 491 -28.96 -11.30 -0.05
C GLU A 491 -29.74 -10.00 -0.17
N ASN A 492 -30.66 -9.95 -1.13
CA ASN A 492 -31.46 -8.76 -1.40
C ASN A 492 -32.87 -9.12 -1.84
N MET A 493 -33.85 -8.58 -1.11
CA MET A 493 -35.27 -8.74 -1.38
C MET A 493 -35.94 -7.38 -1.56
N ARG A 494 -36.67 -7.19 -2.65
CA ARG A 494 -37.16 -5.85 -3.03
C ARG A 494 -38.57 -5.84 -3.62
N TRP A 495 -39.20 -4.67 -3.53
CA TRP A 495 -40.46 -4.28 -4.18
C TRP A 495 -40.31 -2.90 -4.83
N SER A 496 -40.50 -2.83 -6.15
CA SER A 496 -40.69 -1.53 -6.84
C SER A 496 -42.07 -0.92 -6.54
N THR A 497 -43.05 -1.75 -6.19
CA THR A 497 -44.41 -1.34 -5.82
C THR A 497 -44.93 -2.34 -4.79
N ALA A 498 -44.97 -1.94 -3.52
CA ALA A 498 -45.29 -2.82 -2.40
C ALA A 498 -46.80 -2.78 -2.09
N PRO A 499 -47.49 -3.93 -1.91
CA PRO A 499 -48.85 -3.94 -1.37
C PRO A 499 -48.88 -3.43 0.07
N GLN A 500 -49.94 -2.70 0.41
CA GLN A 500 -50.14 -2.24 1.78
C GLN A 500 -50.51 -3.41 2.70
N GLY A 501 -50.10 -3.30 3.97
CA GLY A 501 -50.39 -4.27 5.01
C GLY A 501 -49.13 -4.76 5.72
N ARG A 502 -49.24 -5.89 6.41
CA ARG A 502 -48.20 -6.34 7.34
C ARG A 502 -47.08 -7.13 6.66
N TYR A 503 -45.84 -6.73 6.93
CA TYR A 503 -44.64 -7.45 6.52
C TYR A 503 -43.90 -7.99 7.74
N ARG A 504 -43.33 -9.18 7.59
CA ARG A 504 -42.42 -9.78 8.59
C ARG A 504 -41.18 -10.34 7.88
N PHE A 505 -40.04 -9.71 8.11
CA PHE A 505 -38.73 -10.18 7.68
C PHE A 505 -38.03 -10.93 8.80
N TYR A 506 -37.40 -12.05 8.47
CA TYR A 506 -36.63 -12.84 9.41
C TYR A 506 -35.45 -13.51 8.71
N VAL A 507 -34.41 -13.80 9.48
CA VAL A 507 -33.19 -14.48 8.99
C VAL A 507 -33.18 -15.89 9.55
N ASN A 508 -32.89 -16.87 8.71
CA ASN A 508 -32.71 -18.28 9.11
C ASN A 508 -31.25 -18.68 8.91
N ASN A 509 -30.64 -19.33 9.91
CA ASN A 509 -29.36 -20.02 9.69
C ASN A 509 -29.66 -21.43 9.16
N PHE A 510 -29.69 -21.59 7.85
CA PHE A 510 -30.04 -22.86 7.24
C PHE A 510 -28.92 -23.88 7.37
N SER A 511 -27.67 -23.50 7.13
CA SER A 511 -26.52 -24.40 7.26
C SER A 511 -25.30 -23.66 7.77
N GLU A 512 -24.85 -24.04 8.96
CA GLU A 512 -23.66 -23.48 9.59
C GLU A 512 -22.40 -24.18 9.07
N ARG A 513 -21.52 -23.43 8.39
CA ARG A 513 -20.40 -24.02 7.65
C ARG A 513 -19.02 -23.58 8.15
N VAL A 514 -18.94 -22.58 9.04
CA VAL A 514 -17.65 -21.95 9.42
C VAL A 514 -17.41 -21.98 10.93
N ASN A 515 -18.40 -21.60 11.73
CA ASN A 515 -18.21 -21.29 13.15
C ASN A 515 -18.75 -22.37 14.10
N GLY A 516 -19.25 -23.49 13.56
CA GLY A 516 -19.85 -24.58 14.34
C GLY A 516 -21.03 -24.10 15.18
N TYR A 517 -21.20 -24.61 16.40
CA TYR A 517 -22.36 -24.28 17.26
C TYR A 517 -22.49 -22.78 17.63
N LYS A 518 -21.47 -21.96 17.37
CA LYS A 518 -21.49 -20.52 17.68
C LYS A 518 -22.26 -19.69 16.68
N GLY A 519 -22.48 -20.18 15.45
CA GLY A 519 -23.18 -19.47 14.38
C GLY A 519 -22.37 -18.29 13.78
N THR A 520 -22.99 -17.57 12.85
CA THR A 520 -22.39 -16.39 12.20
C THR A 520 -23.23 -15.12 12.47
N PRO A 521 -22.66 -14.05 13.06
CA PRO A 521 -23.31 -12.76 13.18
C PRO A 521 -23.63 -12.15 11.82
N PHE A 522 -24.68 -11.34 11.75
CA PHE A 522 -25.15 -10.77 10.49
C PHE A 522 -25.70 -9.36 10.68
N LYS A 523 -25.89 -8.65 9.57
CA LYS A 523 -26.49 -7.31 9.53
C LYS A 523 -27.62 -7.31 8.52
N VAL A 524 -28.71 -6.65 8.85
CA VAL A 524 -29.85 -6.47 7.94
C VAL A 524 -30.16 -5.00 7.79
N GLU A 525 -30.36 -4.59 6.55
CA GLU A 525 -30.77 -3.24 6.19
C GLU A 525 -32.16 -3.29 5.55
N LEU A 526 -33.10 -2.51 6.08
CA LEU A 526 -34.44 -2.36 5.56
C LEU A 526 -34.65 -0.92 5.10
N GLU A 527 -34.95 -0.74 3.82
CA GLU A 527 -35.37 0.52 3.22
C GLU A 527 -36.90 0.53 3.06
N ILE A 528 -37.56 1.60 3.50
CA ILE A 528 -38.98 1.85 3.25
C ILE A 528 -39.14 3.31 2.82
N ASN A 529 -39.60 3.54 1.59
CA ASN A 529 -39.76 4.89 1.01
C ASN A 529 -38.49 5.75 1.14
N GLY A 530 -37.31 5.17 0.90
CA GLY A 530 -36.01 5.86 1.02
C GLY A 530 -35.50 6.10 2.44
N GLN A 531 -36.20 5.62 3.47
CA GLN A 531 -35.71 5.61 4.86
C GLN A 531 -35.09 4.26 5.18
N ILE A 532 -33.89 4.29 5.76
CA ILE A 532 -33.11 3.09 6.07
C ILE A 532 -33.21 2.76 7.56
N TYR A 533 -33.39 1.48 7.86
CA TYR A 533 -33.44 0.90 9.19
C TYR A 533 -32.45 -0.26 9.25
N ASN A 534 -31.63 -0.30 10.30
CA ASN A 534 -30.60 -1.32 10.45
C ASN A 534 -30.90 -2.26 11.63
N TYR A 535 -30.50 -3.52 11.49
CA TYR A 535 -30.55 -4.54 12.52
C TYR A 535 -29.21 -5.29 12.56
N GLU A 536 -28.57 -5.33 13.73
CA GLU A 536 -27.39 -6.16 13.96
C GLU A 536 -27.83 -7.45 14.68
N GLY A 537 -27.62 -8.59 14.02
CA GLY A 537 -27.98 -9.90 14.51
C GLY A 537 -26.82 -10.61 15.15
N GLU A 538 -27.05 -11.12 16.36
CA GLU A 538 -26.16 -12.10 16.97
C GLU A 538 -26.19 -13.41 16.19
N ALA A 539 -25.13 -14.20 16.38
CA ALA A 539 -24.99 -15.48 15.74
C ALA A 539 -26.10 -16.46 16.15
N LEU A 540 -26.74 -17.08 15.15
CA LEU A 540 -27.83 -18.04 15.36
C LEU A 540 -27.30 -19.48 15.28
N PRO A 541 -27.77 -20.40 16.14
CA PRO A 541 -27.54 -21.82 15.93
C PRO A 541 -28.15 -22.31 14.61
N GLU A 542 -27.63 -23.42 14.07
CA GLU A 542 -28.16 -24.02 12.85
C GLU A 542 -29.66 -24.35 12.99
N LYS A 543 -30.42 -24.14 11.91
CA LYS A 543 -31.88 -24.27 11.79
C LYS A 543 -32.71 -23.34 12.69
N ARG A 544 -32.11 -22.30 13.28
CA ARG A 544 -32.84 -21.28 14.04
C ARG A 544 -33.09 -20.03 13.20
N ASP A 545 -34.18 -19.35 13.51
CA ASP A 545 -34.56 -18.09 12.90
C ASP A 545 -34.72 -16.97 13.93
N VAL A 546 -34.63 -15.73 13.47
CA VAL A 546 -34.95 -14.54 14.25
C VAL A 546 -35.66 -13.52 13.38
N THR A 547 -36.75 -12.96 13.91
CA THR A 547 -37.47 -11.87 13.25
C THR A 547 -36.70 -10.57 13.44
N VAL A 548 -36.30 -9.96 12.33
CA VAL A 548 -35.48 -8.74 12.30
C VAL A 548 -36.35 -7.49 12.17
N PHE A 549 -37.38 -7.56 11.34
CA PHE A 549 -38.32 -6.46 11.15
C PHE A 549 -39.75 -6.97 11.02
N GLU A 550 -40.68 -6.30 11.70
CA GLU A 550 -42.11 -6.49 11.52
C GLU A 550 -42.79 -5.12 11.53
N PHE A 551 -43.58 -4.81 10.51
CA PHE A 551 -44.21 -3.49 10.37
C PHE A 551 -45.48 -3.55 9.51
N ASP A 552 -46.34 -2.56 9.68
CA ASP A 552 -47.47 -2.32 8.79
C ASP A 552 -47.09 -1.25 7.78
N TYR A 553 -47.05 -1.63 6.50
CA TYR A 553 -46.74 -0.72 5.41
C TYR A 553 -48.01 -0.02 4.90
N ILE A 554 -47.97 1.31 4.94
CA ILE A 554 -48.97 2.18 4.31
C ILE A 554 -48.21 3.12 3.38
N ARG A 555 -48.58 3.13 2.10
CA ARG A 555 -47.87 3.93 1.08
C ARG A 555 -47.87 5.41 1.48
N GLY A 556 -46.70 6.02 1.49
CA GLY A 556 -46.51 7.43 1.84
C GLY A 556 -46.54 7.77 3.33
N GLN A 557 -46.64 6.77 4.22
CA GLN A 557 -46.51 6.96 5.66
C GLN A 557 -45.24 6.30 6.20
N GLN A 558 -44.73 6.82 7.31
CA GLN A 558 -43.63 6.19 8.04
C GLN A 558 -44.15 4.94 8.77
N PRO A 559 -43.51 3.78 8.58
CA PRO A 559 -43.92 2.53 9.20
C PRO A 559 -43.61 2.54 10.70
N VAL A 560 -44.51 2.00 11.52
CA VAL A 560 -44.22 1.69 12.93
C VAL A 560 -43.62 0.30 12.99
N ILE A 561 -42.33 0.20 13.26
CA ILE A 561 -41.62 -1.08 13.40
C ILE A 561 -41.93 -1.68 14.78
N ARG A 562 -42.44 -2.90 14.80
CA ARG A 562 -42.94 -3.62 15.98
C ARG A 562 -41.93 -4.60 16.60
N SER A 563 -40.67 -4.64 16.14
CA SER A 563 -39.67 -5.59 16.65
C SER A 563 -39.18 -5.25 18.06
N ASN A 564 -38.83 -6.28 18.83
CA ASN A 564 -38.33 -6.19 20.22
C ASN A 564 -36.83 -5.85 20.33
N SER A 565 -36.17 -5.55 19.21
CA SER A 565 -34.79 -5.09 19.16
C SER A 565 -34.80 -3.59 18.96
N GLN A 566 -34.13 -2.85 19.83
CA GLN A 566 -33.88 -1.42 19.64
C GLN A 566 -33.33 -1.20 18.23
N GLY A 567 -34.16 -0.69 17.32
CA GLY A 567 -33.70 -0.10 16.08
C GLY A 567 -32.97 1.19 16.45
N SER A 568 -31.69 1.08 16.82
CA SER A 568 -30.83 2.25 16.93
C SER A 568 -30.52 2.71 15.52
N SER A 569 -30.97 3.91 15.15
CA SER A 569 -30.36 4.69 14.08
C SER A 569 -28.94 5.09 14.52
N ASN A 570 -28.01 4.14 14.58
CA ASN A 570 -26.62 4.42 14.88
C ASN A 570 -25.95 4.92 13.60
N ASN A 571 -26.04 6.23 13.35
CA ASN A 571 -25.17 6.85 12.37
C ASN A 571 -23.73 6.59 12.81
N ALA A 572 -22.92 5.94 11.98
CA ALA A 572 -21.50 5.70 12.25
C ALA A 572 -20.70 7.02 12.32
N TRP A 573 -21.31 8.13 11.94
CA TRP A 573 -20.73 9.46 11.93
C TRP A 573 -21.66 10.47 12.60
N SER A 574 -21.09 11.50 13.21
CA SER A 574 -21.83 12.63 13.80
C SER A 574 -22.51 13.56 12.78
N VAL A 575 -22.24 13.38 11.48
CA VAL A 575 -22.79 14.19 10.39
C VAL A 575 -23.91 13.46 9.66
N ASP A 576 -25.05 14.14 9.52
CA ASP A 576 -26.18 13.64 8.74
C ASP A 576 -25.92 13.73 7.23
N THR A 577 -26.43 12.75 6.49
CA THR A 577 -26.47 12.79 5.03
C THR A 577 -27.55 13.74 4.52
N GLY A 578 -27.41 14.20 3.28
CA GLY A 578 -28.37 15.07 2.59
C GLY A 578 -28.34 16.55 3.03
N LYS A 579 -27.39 16.96 3.88
CA LYS A 579 -27.23 18.35 4.34
C LYS A 579 -25.93 18.97 3.86
N PHE A 580 -25.94 20.30 3.70
CA PHE A 580 -24.72 21.07 3.50
C PHE A 580 -24.01 21.27 4.84
N VAL A 581 -22.76 20.81 4.92
CA VAL A 581 -21.91 20.92 6.10
C VAL A 581 -20.74 21.85 5.78
N LYS A 582 -20.41 22.74 6.71
CA LYS A 582 -19.31 23.70 6.55
C LYS A 582 -17.96 22.97 6.45
N VAL A 583 -17.10 23.45 5.55
CA VAL A 583 -15.72 22.99 5.41
C VAL A 583 -14.81 23.86 6.29
N ASN A 584 -14.02 23.23 7.16
CA ASN A 584 -13.02 23.90 8.00
C ASN A 584 -11.62 23.89 7.36
N GLY A 585 -11.35 22.96 6.43
CA GLY A 585 -10.14 22.96 5.64
C GLY A 585 -10.21 22.01 4.46
N ILE A 586 -9.43 22.26 3.42
CA ILE A 586 -9.25 21.34 2.30
C ILE A 586 -7.77 20.97 2.20
N THR A 587 -7.43 19.69 2.08
CA THR A 587 -6.05 19.20 2.00
C THR A 587 -5.91 18.06 1.00
N ALA A 588 -4.70 17.87 0.47
CA ALA A 588 -4.35 16.62 -0.20
C ALA A 588 -4.13 15.50 0.84
N SER A 589 -4.11 14.24 0.42
CA SER A 589 -3.80 13.12 1.31
C SER A 589 -2.36 13.14 1.85
N PRO A 590 -2.14 12.59 3.06
CA PRO A 590 -0.83 12.54 3.72
C PRO A 590 0.35 12.04 2.89
N ASN A 591 0.14 11.08 1.99
CA ASN A 591 1.18 10.53 1.11
C ASN A 591 1.70 11.56 0.09
N LEU A 592 1.00 12.67 -0.12
CA LEU A 592 1.39 13.76 -1.02
C LEU A 592 2.03 14.94 -0.29
N TRP A 593 2.17 14.87 1.04
CA TRP A 593 2.78 15.94 1.82
C TRP A 593 4.30 15.86 1.79
N GLY A 594 4.96 16.99 2.07
CA GLY A 594 6.42 17.05 2.20
C GLY A 594 7.16 17.14 0.87
N LYS A 595 8.42 16.71 0.87
CA LYS A 595 9.35 16.86 -0.27
C LYS A 595 9.35 15.67 -1.23
N ALA A 596 8.91 14.50 -0.79
CA ALA A 596 8.92 13.26 -1.55
C ALA A 596 7.51 12.63 -1.59
N PRO A 597 6.60 13.16 -2.43
CA PRO A 597 5.25 12.64 -2.54
C PRO A 597 5.22 11.23 -3.15
N VAL A 598 4.47 10.32 -2.52
CA VAL A 598 4.30 8.93 -2.95
C VAL A 598 2.98 8.81 -3.73
N ILE A 599 3.01 9.23 -5.00
CA ILE A 599 1.82 9.26 -5.88
C ILE A 599 1.22 7.88 -6.09
N SER A 600 2.06 6.84 -6.13
CA SER A 600 1.63 5.45 -6.26
C SER A 600 0.77 4.95 -5.10
N ALA A 601 0.60 5.74 -4.02
CA ALA A 601 -0.34 5.44 -2.93
C ALA A 601 -1.76 5.97 -3.17
N GLY A 602 -2.03 6.55 -4.34
CA GLY A 602 -3.29 7.19 -4.70
C GLY A 602 -3.25 8.70 -4.48
N VAL A 603 -4.01 9.43 -5.29
CA VAL A 603 -4.11 10.89 -5.21
C VAL A 603 -5.49 11.26 -4.68
N HIS A 604 -5.56 11.74 -3.44
CA HIS A 604 -6.82 12.10 -2.80
C HIS A 604 -6.84 13.56 -2.35
N VAL A 605 -8.05 14.12 -2.28
CA VAL A 605 -8.37 15.41 -1.70
C VAL A 605 -9.43 15.22 -0.63
N PHE A 606 -9.24 15.86 0.53
CA PHE A 606 -10.13 15.79 1.67
C PHE A 606 -10.72 17.16 1.98
N PHE A 607 -12.05 17.21 2.10
CA PHE A 607 -12.80 18.35 2.63
C PHE A 607 -13.15 18.03 4.07
N LEU A 608 -12.47 18.70 5.00
CA LEU A 608 -12.61 18.47 6.43
C LEU A 608 -13.81 19.25 6.93
N LEU A 609 -14.77 18.54 7.51
CA LEU A 609 -16.11 19.04 7.78
C LEU A 609 -16.27 19.43 9.24
N ASP A 610 -17.01 20.50 9.46
CA ASP A 610 -17.34 21.00 10.78
C ASP A 610 -18.20 19.99 11.55
N GLY A 611 -17.72 19.59 12.73
CA GLY A 611 -18.42 18.65 13.62
C GLY A 611 -18.46 17.20 13.12
N ALA A 612 -17.72 16.83 12.08
CA ALA A 612 -17.65 15.44 11.62
C ALA A 612 -16.71 14.62 12.51
N GLN A 613 -17.19 13.49 13.02
CA GLN A 613 -16.48 12.56 13.89
C GLN A 613 -16.96 11.14 13.61
N ASP A 614 -16.05 10.18 13.66
CA ASP A 614 -16.37 8.75 13.58
C ASP A 614 -16.79 8.25 14.97
N LEU A 615 -17.97 7.64 15.06
CA LEU A 615 -18.56 7.16 16.31
C LEU A 615 -18.31 5.66 16.54
N SER A 616 -17.53 4.99 15.68
CA SER A 616 -17.32 3.54 15.67
C SER A 616 -16.03 3.04 16.33
N GLU A 617 -15.35 3.90 17.13
CA GLU A 617 -14.07 3.63 17.80
C GLU A 617 -12.87 3.30 16.87
N GLY A 618 -13.04 3.38 15.55
CA GLY A 618 -11.94 3.23 14.58
C GLY A 618 -11.24 1.87 14.54
N LYS A 619 -11.76 0.82 15.22
CA LYS A 619 -11.14 -0.51 15.25
C LYS A 619 -10.88 -1.05 13.84
N GLY A 620 -9.69 -1.58 13.60
CA GLY A 620 -9.23 -2.09 12.30
C GLY A 620 -8.80 -1.01 11.30
N ARG A 621 -8.75 0.27 11.71
CA ARG A 621 -8.56 1.42 10.79
C ARG A 621 -7.38 2.33 11.14
N GLY A 622 -6.54 1.94 12.09
CA GLY A 622 -5.37 2.73 12.50
C GLY A 622 -4.31 2.88 11.40
N PHE A 623 -4.03 1.80 10.67
CA PHE A 623 -3.17 1.76 9.48
C PHE A 623 -3.46 0.48 8.68
N PHE A 624 -3.05 0.45 7.42
CA PHE A 624 -3.21 -0.71 6.54
C PHE A 624 -1.87 -1.25 6.07
N ASN A 625 -1.75 -2.57 5.91
CA ASN A 625 -0.51 -3.21 5.50
C ASN A 625 0.04 -2.66 4.17
N GLU A 626 -0.84 -2.24 3.26
CA GLU A 626 -0.46 -1.59 1.99
C GLU A 626 0.23 -0.25 2.14
N THR A 627 0.08 0.42 3.28
CA THR A 627 0.66 1.72 3.58
C THR A 627 1.99 1.62 4.33
N LEU A 628 2.31 0.43 4.84
CA LEU A 628 3.50 0.18 5.66
C LEU A 628 4.76 -0.05 4.82
N LYS A 629 5.92 0.26 5.42
CA LYS A 629 7.25 -0.04 4.83
C LYS A 629 7.45 -1.54 4.61
N SER A 630 8.28 -1.87 3.61
CA SER A 630 8.46 -3.25 3.14
C SER A 630 9.08 -4.20 4.17
N ASP A 631 9.85 -3.67 5.11
CA ASP A 631 10.45 -4.40 6.24
C ASP A 631 9.41 -4.96 7.22
N LEU A 632 8.20 -4.39 7.27
CA LEU A 632 7.10 -4.85 8.12
C LEU A 632 6.28 -5.98 7.48
N ARG A 633 6.50 -6.31 6.19
CA ARG A 633 5.73 -7.33 5.46
C ARG A 633 5.76 -8.71 6.13
N GLN A 634 6.87 -9.06 6.79
CA GLN A 634 7.01 -10.35 7.47
C GLN A 634 6.07 -10.50 8.68
N ILE A 635 5.62 -9.39 9.27
CA ILE A 635 4.76 -9.37 10.47
C ILE A 635 3.35 -8.85 10.17
N ARG A 636 2.99 -8.72 8.89
CA ARG A 636 1.72 -8.16 8.41
C ARG A 636 0.46 -8.74 9.06
N LYS A 637 0.47 -10.06 9.36
CA LYS A 637 -0.65 -10.77 10.00
C LYS A 637 -0.85 -10.33 11.44
N THR A 638 0.25 -10.13 12.16
CA THR A 638 0.24 -9.68 13.56
C THR A 638 -0.19 -8.22 13.64
N LEU A 639 0.27 -7.39 12.69
CA LEU A 639 -0.12 -5.99 12.59
C LEU A 639 -1.61 -5.80 12.27
N GLU A 640 -2.18 -6.63 11.39
CA GLU A 640 -3.63 -6.67 11.16
C GLU A 640 -4.43 -7.08 12.38
N LEU A 641 -3.98 -8.11 13.09
CA LEU A 641 -4.65 -8.54 14.32
C LEU A 641 -4.58 -7.44 15.39
N PHE A 642 -3.45 -6.73 15.48
CA PHE A 642 -3.29 -5.59 16.37
C PHE A 642 -4.30 -4.48 16.03
N THR A 643 -4.33 -4.00 14.77
CA THR A 643 -5.26 -2.92 14.40
C THR A 643 -6.72 -3.32 14.57
N ALA A 644 -7.08 -4.58 14.31
CA ALA A 644 -8.44 -5.08 14.50
C ALA A 644 -8.92 -5.03 15.96
N ASN A 645 -8.01 -5.12 16.93
CA ASN A 645 -8.34 -5.17 18.37
C ASN A 645 -8.00 -3.89 19.12
N THR A 646 -7.21 -2.99 18.53
CA THR A 646 -6.80 -1.73 19.15
C THR A 646 -7.67 -0.58 18.62
N PRO A 647 -8.48 0.08 19.48
CA PRO A 647 -9.21 1.30 19.11
C PRO A 647 -8.26 2.45 18.71
N ILE A 648 -8.81 3.43 18.00
CA ILE A 648 -8.10 4.69 17.72
C ILE A 648 -8.42 5.67 18.84
N GLU A 649 -7.39 6.28 19.42
CA GLU A 649 -7.50 7.21 20.55
C GLU A 649 -7.96 8.62 20.12
N ASP A 650 -8.41 9.43 21.07
CA ASP A 650 -8.78 10.85 20.89
C ASP A 650 -9.93 11.12 19.90
N ALA A 651 -10.94 10.25 19.88
CA ALA A 651 -12.10 10.39 18.99
C ALA A 651 -12.91 11.69 19.23
N ASP A 652 -12.96 12.16 20.47
CA ASP A 652 -13.62 13.40 20.88
C ASP A 652 -12.88 14.67 20.41
N GLU A 653 -11.56 14.57 20.22
CA GLU A 653 -10.72 15.66 19.68
C GLU A 653 -10.61 15.66 18.15
N ALA A 654 -11.20 14.65 17.49
CA ALA A 654 -11.10 14.48 16.04
C ALA A 654 -11.71 15.66 15.27
N THR A 655 -10.84 16.45 14.59
CA THR A 655 -11.26 17.55 13.71
C THR A 655 -10.77 17.39 12.27
N ALA A 656 -9.92 16.40 12.00
CA ALA A 656 -9.45 16.04 10.67
C ALA A 656 -10.32 14.94 10.01
N CYS A 657 -11.63 15.07 10.16
CA CYS A 657 -12.64 14.18 9.57
C CYS A 657 -13.47 14.93 8.53
N GLY A 658 -14.02 14.22 7.55
CA GLY A 658 -14.86 14.85 6.54
C GLY A 658 -15.15 13.93 5.37
N VAL A 659 -15.09 14.47 4.14
CA VAL A 659 -15.29 13.68 2.92
C VAL A 659 -14.07 13.70 2.01
N GLY A 660 -13.78 12.57 1.40
CA GLY A 660 -12.62 12.38 0.54
C GLY A 660 -12.95 11.96 -0.88
N TYR A 661 -12.09 12.38 -1.80
CA TYR A 661 -12.26 12.17 -3.23
C TYR A 661 -10.93 11.77 -3.86
N SER A 662 -10.91 10.63 -4.55
CA SER A 662 -9.75 10.17 -5.33
C SER A 662 -9.75 10.76 -6.73
N LYS A 663 -8.57 10.95 -7.33
CA LYS A 663 -8.41 11.27 -8.75
C LYS A 663 -9.04 10.21 -9.67
N ASP A 664 -9.02 8.95 -9.25
CA ASP A 664 -9.40 7.81 -10.10
C ASP A 664 -10.91 7.52 -10.13
N ASN A 665 -11.72 8.28 -9.39
CA ASN A 665 -13.17 8.07 -9.28
C ASN A 665 -13.94 9.31 -9.75
N GLU A 666 -15.20 9.14 -10.16
CA GLU A 666 -16.10 10.27 -10.36
C GLU A 666 -16.36 11.02 -9.04
N TRP A 667 -16.36 12.35 -9.10
CA TRP A 667 -16.57 13.19 -7.93
C TRP A 667 -18.04 13.46 -7.69
N ASN A 668 -18.74 14.00 -8.70
CA ASN A 668 -20.13 14.45 -8.58
C ASN A 668 -20.42 15.26 -7.28
N LEU A 669 -19.40 15.91 -6.72
CA LEU A 669 -19.44 16.62 -5.44
C LEU A 669 -20.24 17.91 -5.58
N THR A 670 -21.25 18.11 -4.75
CA THR A 670 -21.99 19.37 -4.71
C THR A 670 -21.47 20.25 -3.58
N VAL A 671 -20.95 21.43 -3.93
CA VAL A 671 -20.52 22.44 -2.96
C VAL A 671 -21.36 23.71 -3.07
N LYS A 672 -21.61 24.34 -1.93
CA LYS A 672 -22.14 25.69 -1.84
C LYS A 672 -21.00 26.62 -1.45
N VAL A 673 -20.73 27.61 -2.29
CA VAL A 673 -19.64 28.57 -2.09
C VAL A 673 -20.21 29.95 -1.85
N THR A 674 -19.71 30.63 -0.83
CA THR A 674 -20.01 32.03 -0.54
C THR A 674 -18.78 32.89 -0.81
N THR A 675 -18.98 33.98 -1.57
CA THR A 675 -17.99 35.03 -1.83
C THR A 675 -18.68 36.38 -1.64
N GLY A 676 -18.23 37.15 -0.65
CA GLY A 676 -18.91 38.34 -0.18
C GLY A 676 -20.36 38.05 0.22
N ASN A 677 -21.30 38.77 -0.37
CA ASN A 677 -22.74 38.61 -0.11
C ASN A 677 -23.45 37.66 -1.10
N SER A 678 -22.69 36.97 -1.96
CA SER A 678 -23.24 36.06 -2.97
C SER A 678 -22.99 34.59 -2.60
N SER A 679 -23.94 33.72 -2.89
CA SER A 679 -23.76 32.27 -2.77
C SER A 679 -24.16 31.56 -4.05
N ARG A 680 -23.43 30.52 -4.42
CA ARG A 680 -23.73 29.69 -5.58
C ARG A 680 -23.47 28.22 -5.29
N ILE A 681 -24.24 27.37 -5.96
CA ILE A 681 -24.04 25.92 -5.94
C ILE A 681 -23.16 25.55 -7.14
N ILE A 682 -22.16 24.72 -6.88
CA ILE A 682 -21.23 24.22 -7.89
C ILE A 682 -21.21 22.71 -7.78
N LYS A 683 -21.34 22.04 -8.92
CA LYS A 683 -21.10 20.59 -9.02
C LYS A 683 -19.69 20.37 -9.56
N ILE A 684 -18.85 19.71 -8.77
CA ILE A 684 -17.51 19.25 -9.13
C ILE A 684 -17.64 17.80 -9.60
N ASP A 685 -17.68 17.59 -10.91
CA ASP A 685 -18.03 16.30 -11.52
C ASP A 685 -16.84 15.32 -11.59
N ARG A 686 -15.66 15.82 -11.96
CA ARG A 686 -14.42 15.03 -12.13
C ARG A 686 -13.16 15.84 -11.84
N TRP A 687 -11.99 15.20 -11.96
CA TRP A 687 -10.71 15.81 -11.62
C TRP A 687 -10.29 16.97 -12.57
N ASP A 688 -10.29 16.76 -13.90
CA ASP A 688 -9.94 17.77 -14.94
C ASP A 688 -10.98 17.92 -16.06
#